data_AF-A0A520R021-F1
#
_entry.id   AF-A0A520R021-F1
#
_cell.length_a   1.000
_cell.length_b   1.000
_cell.length_c   1.000
_cell.angle_alpha   90.00
_cell.angle_beta   90.00
_cell.angle_gamma   90.00
#
_symmetry.space_group_name_H-M   'P 1'
#
loop_
_entity.id
_entity.type
_entity.pdbx_description
1 polymer ?
#
loop_
_entity_poly.entity_id
_entity_poly.type
_entity_poly.pdbx_seq_one_letter_code
_entity_poly.pdbx_strand_id
1 'polypeptide(L)'
;MKPLITLALIALAPLPAQAQFAGRDPADCAAMSSGDVEVIPYEIQRGDSCVRVARRVFGDRGRHDLIHAYNPGMGPPPHRLTAGTYLCLPRTAPPRGSGPAARITALRQRVRSRPPEDADWLPARLGQGVDRGSRVNTLSAAFAELTFQDTSVVTLRGDTLVVVYGATEGAVRRGGTEAVLERGALRSRLGELRGANSLSVRTPSSRVALSGGSAVTTVDEESTTRVSNHSGGAARVSGESGGAAVAVAPGMGSKVRRGARPSRPRPLPDAPDWSADQPARFLGVAELTTVRGAWQPVEGARVYRVEISRQPDGRELVAQVEVPSDVTRFELHRLPPGTYYARLSTIDGDFFESRPSDVWSFGVELGQLMRPGQAPTEEAAFDFGDASEEPQPLVLLPGASLTAPDGVVCGVQGVDPVAELAFASAGDAMVACADATGAPVGGFAVRVAEVTLGSAEGASASLTATRGRELVLPLRVGSGATLPASLTVRGGEGVEVLGTEREGDVLTVRARVADDAPDVVSLALAASEDGPALAETRVTVVEAEAVAEAPTPAPPEPELPERPTWGQPFGASFFPSVVGLRDVSRGGVGAWIAAGWLAANDASQPDRFRGSAGARAALLDRQLHLEAGASVDFEGTHERTAQRGSGDVWGAAGYRPDFGDGVDVLFEAGAFFPTQQDASGLGVVRLVPSVHLSLPFEERWLFRTRQGAAFDLDDSGNALWVSAYGVDARLVGPLIAGAEVSFSLGQEDDDLLVLPLAGASLGIAAGPLVLSIGARFGLTEEAWDTMGPYSVFFTLEAGAWDLERIAATR
;
A
#
# COMPACT_ATOMS: atom_id res chain seq x y z
N MET A 1 -45.48 -5.60 57.30
CA MET A 1 -44.93 -6.78 57.97
C MET A 1 -45.21 -8.01 57.13
N LYS A 2 -44.14 -8.65 56.62
CA LYS A 2 -44.06 -10.07 56.19
C LYS A 2 -44.87 -10.52 54.95
N PRO A 3 -44.40 -11.57 54.25
CA PRO A 3 -43.85 -11.41 52.90
C PRO A 3 -44.56 -12.29 51.85
N LEU A 4 -44.38 -11.97 50.57
CA LEU A 4 -44.78 -12.85 49.47
C LEU A 4 -43.60 -13.69 49.01
N ILE A 5 -43.77 -15.00 49.21
CA ILE A 5 -43.06 -16.09 48.55
C ILE A 5 -43.52 -16.08 47.08
N THR A 6 -42.59 -15.93 46.13
CA THR A 6 -42.85 -16.25 44.73
C THR A 6 -41.80 -17.25 44.25
N LEU A 7 -42.34 -18.40 43.83
CA LEU A 7 -41.68 -19.52 43.19
C LEU A 7 -40.71 -19.08 42.08
N ALA A 8 -39.52 -19.67 42.08
CA ALA A 8 -38.64 -19.72 40.93
C ALA A 8 -39.28 -20.54 39.81
N LEU A 9 -39.70 -19.89 38.72
CA LEU A 9 -39.84 -20.52 37.42
C LEU A 9 -38.47 -20.48 36.73
N ILE A 10 -37.81 -21.62 36.67
CA ILE A 10 -36.68 -21.85 35.78
C ILE A 10 -37.23 -21.73 34.35
N ALA A 11 -36.90 -20.63 33.67
CA ALA A 11 -37.10 -20.51 32.23
C ALA A 11 -36.14 -21.49 31.55
N LEU A 12 -36.66 -22.65 31.12
CA LEU A 12 -36.02 -23.43 30.07
C LEU A 12 -35.96 -22.55 28.82
N ALA A 13 -34.78 -22.03 28.50
CA ALA A 13 -34.50 -21.50 27.18
C ALA A 13 -34.70 -22.63 26.15
N PRO A 14 -35.42 -22.39 25.04
CA PRO A 14 -35.55 -23.40 24.00
C PRO A 14 -34.18 -23.63 23.37
N LEU A 15 -33.79 -24.91 23.25
CA LEU A 15 -32.70 -25.34 22.38
C LEU A 15 -32.86 -24.68 21.00
N PRO A 16 -31.78 -24.22 20.34
CA PRO A 16 -31.89 -23.65 19.01
C PRO A 16 -32.51 -24.70 18.08
N ALA A 17 -33.67 -24.38 17.53
CA ALA A 17 -34.31 -25.21 16.52
C ALA A 17 -33.32 -25.35 15.36
N GLN A 18 -32.95 -26.60 15.04
CA GLN A 18 -32.20 -26.91 13.83
C GLN A 18 -32.91 -26.23 12.66
N ALA A 19 -32.22 -25.32 11.96
CA ALA A 19 -32.77 -24.65 10.79
C ALA A 19 -33.27 -25.71 9.81
N GLN A 20 -34.59 -25.84 9.70
CA GLN A 20 -35.21 -26.77 8.76
C GLN A 20 -35.02 -26.21 7.36
N PHE A 21 -34.61 -27.06 6.43
CA PHE A 21 -34.52 -26.71 5.02
C PHE A 21 -35.87 -26.15 4.54
N ALA A 22 -35.87 -24.89 4.10
CA ALA A 22 -37.07 -24.17 3.72
C ALA A 22 -37.65 -24.58 2.35
N GLY A 23 -37.01 -25.52 1.65
CA GLY A 23 -37.30 -25.84 0.26
C GLY A 23 -36.52 -24.97 -0.73
N ARG A 24 -36.51 -25.37 -1.99
CA ARG A 24 -36.05 -24.55 -3.13
C ARG A 24 -37.23 -23.83 -3.78
N ASP A 25 -36.95 -22.71 -4.44
CA ASP A 25 -37.88 -22.15 -5.42
C ASP A 25 -37.91 -23.08 -6.64
N PRO A 26 -39.10 -23.51 -7.13
CA PRO A 26 -39.20 -24.31 -8.35
C PRO A 26 -38.50 -23.69 -9.58
N ALA A 27 -38.43 -22.36 -9.67
CA ALA A 27 -37.77 -21.66 -10.77
C ALA A 27 -36.25 -21.87 -10.76
N ASP A 28 -35.64 -21.97 -9.58
CA ASP A 28 -34.18 -22.18 -9.43
C ASP A 28 -33.76 -23.54 -9.97
N CYS A 29 -34.63 -24.56 -9.89
CA CYS A 29 -34.31 -25.90 -10.35
C CYS A 29 -34.01 -25.95 -11.85
N ALA A 30 -34.73 -25.17 -12.66
CA ALA A 30 -34.49 -25.12 -14.10
C ALA A 30 -33.12 -24.52 -14.44
N ALA A 31 -32.69 -23.48 -13.71
CA ALA A 31 -31.38 -22.85 -13.86
C ALA A 31 -30.19 -23.76 -13.48
N MET A 32 -30.45 -24.84 -12.72
CA MET A 32 -29.43 -25.86 -12.38
C MET A 32 -29.22 -26.91 -13.49
N SER A 33 -30.03 -26.89 -14.55
CA SER A 33 -29.85 -27.79 -15.68
C SER A 33 -28.60 -27.41 -16.48
N SER A 34 -27.75 -28.38 -16.82
CA SER A 34 -26.52 -28.14 -17.58
C SER A 34 -26.21 -29.30 -18.52
N GLY A 35 -25.88 -28.99 -19.77
CA GLY A 35 -25.62 -30.02 -20.80
C GLY A 35 -26.82 -30.96 -20.95
N ASP A 36 -26.58 -32.27 -20.86
CA ASP A 36 -27.60 -33.32 -20.99
C ASP A 36 -28.38 -33.60 -19.70
N VAL A 37 -28.11 -32.88 -18.60
CA VAL A 37 -28.74 -33.12 -17.30
C VAL A 37 -29.84 -32.09 -17.05
N GLU A 38 -31.09 -32.51 -17.27
CA GLU A 38 -32.31 -31.75 -16.93
C GLU A 38 -32.59 -31.88 -15.42
N VAL A 39 -32.80 -30.76 -14.74
CA VAL A 39 -33.14 -30.71 -13.31
C VAL A 39 -34.58 -30.23 -13.14
N ILE A 40 -35.37 -30.99 -12.41
CA ILE A 40 -36.82 -30.78 -12.22
C ILE A 40 -37.15 -30.51 -10.74
N PRO A 41 -38.12 -29.63 -10.46
CA PRO A 41 -38.64 -29.46 -9.11
C PRO A 41 -39.50 -30.66 -8.70
N TYR A 42 -39.29 -31.15 -7.49
CA TYR A 42 -40.07 -32.21 -6.87
C TYR A 42 -40.73 -31.67 -5.60
N GLU A 43 -42.05 -31.65 -5.58
CA GLU A 43 -42.82 -31.24 -4.40
C GLU A 43 -42.79 -32.35 -3.33
N ILE A 44 -42.25 -32.03 -2.17
CA ILE A 44 -42.16 -32.93 -1.02
C ILE A 44 -43.57 -33.28 -0.55
N GLN A 45 -43.87 -34.56 -0.49
CA GLN A 45 -45.16 -35.08 -0.01
C GLN A 45 -45.10 -35.45 1.47
N ARG A 46 -46.26 -35.47 2.15
CA ARG A 46 -46.35 -35.88 3.55
C ARG A 46 -45.80 -37.29 3.75
N GLY A 47 -44.78 -37.42 4.60
CA GLY A 47 -44.13 -38.71 4.88
C GLY A 47 -42.99 -39.07 3.92
N ASP A 48 -42.58 -38.16 3.03
CA ASP A 48 -41.36 -38.34 2.25
C ASP A 48 -40.11 -38.34 3.15
N SER A 49 -39.11 -39.06 2.68
CA SER A 49 -37.73 -39.03 3.19
C SER A 49 -36.82 -39.12 1.98
N CYS A 50 -35.60 -38.61 2.06
CA CYS A 50 -34.65 -38.63 0.94
C CYS A 50 -34.48 -40.05 0.36
N VAL A 51 -34.49 -41.09 1.20
CA VAL A 51 -34.41 -42.50 0.75
C VAL A 51 -35.65 -42.96 -0.03
N ARG A 52 -36.86 -42.56 0.40
CA ARG A 52 -38.11 -42.91 -0.30
C ARG A 52 -38.26 -42.15 -1.61
N VAL A 53 -37.91 -40.86 -1.60
CA VAL A 53 -37.87 -40.01 -2.79
C VAL A 53 -36.87 -40.56 -3.79
N ALA A 54 -35.65 -40.90 -3.36
CA ALA A 54 -34.63 -41.51 -4.23
C ALA A 54 -35.09 -42.85 -4.83
N ARG A 55 -35.75 -43.71 -4.06
CA ARG A 55 -36.33 -44.95 -4.61
C ARG A 55 -37.40 -44.68 -5.66
N ARG A 56 -38.24 -43.67 -5.43
CA ARG A 56 -39.36 -43.32 -6.31
C ARG A 56 -38.87 -42.70 -7.62
N VAL A 57 -37.93 -41.76 -7.53
CA VAL A 57 -37.46 -40.95 -8.66
C VAL A 57 -36.34 -41.67 -9.43
N PHE A 58 -35.40 -42.32 -8.72
CA PHE A 58 -34.20 -42.92 -9.32
C PHE A 58 -34.21 -44.45 -9.34
N GLY A 59 -35.25 -45.09 -8.81
CA GLY A 59 -35.33 -46.56 -8.68
C GLY A 59 -34.39 -47.16 -7.62
N ASP A 60 -33.52 -46.35 -6.99
CA ASP A 60 -32.47 -46.80 -6.09
C ASP A 60 -32.44 -45.96 -4.79
N ARG A 61 -32.68 -46.64 -3.66
CA ARG A 61 -32.66 -46.04 -2.31
C ARG A 61 -31.32 -45.41 -1.95
N GLY A 62 -30.23 -45.93 -2.51
CA GLY A 62 -28.88 -45.42 -2.33
C GLY A 62 -28.61 -44.13 -3.10
N ARG A 63 -29.54 -43.67 -3.96
CA ARG A 63 -29.40 -42.43 -4.73
C ARG A 63 -29.92 -41.17 -4.01
N HIS A 64 -30.01 -41.24 -2.68
CA HIS A 64 -30.34 -40.07 -1.87
C HIS A 64 -29.16 -39.07 -1.81
N ASP A 65 -27.95 -39.51 -2.15
CA ASP A 65 -26.76 -38.69 -2.39
C ASP A 65 -27.04 -37.56 -3.42
N LEU A 66 -27.73 -37.88 -4.52
CA LEU A 66 -28.13 -36.89 -5.53
C LEU A 66 -29.06 -35.83 -4.96
N ILE A 67 -29.94 -36.20 -4.04
CA ILE A 67 -30.87 -35.23 -3.41
C ILE A 67 -30.05 -34.21 -2.61
N HIS A 68 -29.02 -34.65 -1.88
CA HIS A 68 -28.10 -33.75 -1.18
C HIS A 68 -27.24 -32.91 -2.11
N ALA A 69 -26.76 -33.50 -3.21
CA ALA A 69 -25.92 -32.80 -4.18
C ALA A 69 -26.64 -31.61 -4.84
N TYR A 70 -27.92 -31.78 -5.19
CA TYR A 70 -28.73 -30.74 -5.85
C TYR A 70 -29.47 -29.84 -4.86
N ASN A 71 -29.42 -30.13 -3.55
CA ASN A 71 -30.04 -29.31 -2.52
C ASN A 71 -29.03 -29.01 -1.40
N PRO A 72 -27.94 -28.27 -1.68
CA PRO A 72 -27.01 -27.83 -0.65
C PRO A 72 -27.76 -26.94 0.35
N GLY A 73 -27.46 -27.11 1.64
CA GLY A 73 -28.13 -26.43 2.76
C GLY A 73 -29.15 -27.27 3.54
N MET A 74 -29.46 -28.51 3.11
CA MET A 74 -30.35 -29.40 3.88
C MET A 74 -29.78 -29.91 5.22
N GLY A 75 -28.47 -29.74 5.43
CA GLY A 75 -27.76 -30.32 6.57
C GLY A 75 -27.53 -31.84 6.42
N PRO A 76 -26.74 -32.43 7.32
CA PRO A 76 -26.45 -33.87 7.29
C PRO A 76 -27.71 -34.69 7.64
N PRO A 77 -27.89 -35.90 7.08
CA PRO A 77 -28.92 -36.84 7.55
C PRO A 77 -28.69 -37.27 9.01
N PRO A 78 -29.73 -37.48 9.83
CA PRO A 78 -31.15 -37.32 9.49
C PRO A 78 -31.64 -35.87 9.64
N HIS A 79 -32.27 -35.34 8.59
CA HIS A 79 -33.03 -34.09 8.63
C HIS A 79 -34.48 -34.39 8.20
N ARG A 80 -35.41 -33.50 8.56
CA ARG A 80 -36.82 -33.62 8.18
C ARG A 80 -37.09 -32.88 6.88
N LEU A 81 -37.91 -33.48 6.02
CA LEU A 81 -38.43 -32.82 4.82
C LEU A 81 -39.81 -32.22 5.15
N THR A 82 -40.02 -30.97 4.75
CA THR A 82 -41.28 -30.25 4.99
C THR A 82 -42.21 -30.43 3.80
N ALA A 83 -43.38 -31.03 4.02
CA ALA A 83 -44.36 -31.25 2.96
C ALA A 83 -44.86 -29.92 2.36
N GLY A 84 -45.05 -29.86 1.04
CA GLY A 84 -45.44 -28.66 0.30
C GLY A 84 -44.27 -27.75 -0.11
N THR A 85 -43.03 -28.10 0.25
CA THR A 85 -41.81 -27.43 -0.22
C THR A 85 -41.13 -28.25 -1.33
N TYR A 86 -40.21 -27.66 -2.09
CA TYR A 86 -39.63 -28.31 -3.27
C TYR A 86 -38.18 -28.75 -3.07
N LEU A 87 -37.81 -29.85 -3.73
CA LEU A 87 -36.44 -30.32 -3.95
C LEU A 87 -36.10 -30.18 -5.44
N CYS A 88 -34.90 -29.72 -5.77
CA CYS A 88 -34.40 -29.83 -7.14
C CYS A 88 -33.77 -31.21 -7.34
N LEU A 89 -34.26 -31.99 -8.30
CA LEU A 89 -33.79 -33.35 -8.59
C LEU A 89 -33.42 -33.47 -10.07
N PRO A 90 -32.31 -34.14 -10.44
CA PRO A 90 -32.07 -34.46 -11.85
C PRO A 90 -33.16 -35.41 -12.37
N ARG A 91 -33.62 -35.25 -13.61
CA ARG A 91 -34.67 -36.08 -14.21
C ARG A 91 -34.24 -37.54 -14.32
N THR A 92 -32.97 -37.78 -14.63
CA THR A 92 -32.35 -39.11 -14.66
C THR A 92 -31.19 -39.15 -13.69
N ALA A 93 -31.03 -40.29 -13.01
CA ALA A 93 -29.88 -40.50 -12.14
C ALA A 93 -28.68 -40.86 -13.03
N PRO A 94 -27.63 -40.02 -13.10
CA PRO A 94 -26.47 -40.36 -13.92
C PRO A 94 -25.73 -41.57 -13.29
N PRO A 95 -24.88 -42.30 -14.01
CA PRO A 95 -24.22 -43.52 -13.48
C PRO A 95 -23.50 -43.26 -12.14
N ARG A 96 -23.44 -44.25 -11.23
CA ARG A 96 -22.66 -44.07 -9.99
C ARG A 96 -21.19 -43.76 -10.35
N GLY A 97 -20.66 -42.67 -9.81
CA GLY A 97 -19.31 -42.17 -10.12
C GLY A 97 -19.23 -41.21 -11.31
N SER A 98 -20.34 -40.78 -11.91
CA SER A 98 -20.39 -39.82 -13.02
C SER A 98 -20.25 -38.34 -12.60
N GLY A 99 -19.54 -38.08 -11.51
CA GLY A 99 -19.32 -36.73 -10.97
C GLY A 99 -17.94 -36.64 -10.31
N PRO A 100 -17.48 -35.44 -9.98
CA PRO A 100 -16.14 -35.25 -9.44
C PRO A 100 -15.96 -36.05 -8.14
N ALA A 101 -14.79 -36.68 -7.98
CA ALA A 101 -14.48 -37.53 -6.84
C ALA A 101 -14.50 -36.77 -5.50
N ALA A 102 -14.12 -35.48 -5.54
CA ALA A 102 -14.26 -34.55 -4.43
C ALA A 102 -14.61 -33.14 -4.95
N ARG A 103 -14.95 -32.23 -4.05
CA ARG A 103 -15.16 -30.80 -4.36
C ARG A 103 -14.31 -29.96 -3.43
N ILE A 104 -13.71 -28.88 -3.95
CA ILE A 104 -13.02 -27.88 -3.15
C ILE A 104 -14.07 -27.01 -2.44
N THR A 105 -14.24 -27.20 -1.13
CA THR A 105 -15.27 -26.52 -0.33
C THR A 105 -14.75 -25.31 0.44
N ALA A 106 -13.43 -25.19 0.58
CA ALA A 106 -12.76 -23.99 1.05
C ALA A 106 -11.34 -23.93 0.46
N LEU A 107 -10.83 -22.74 0.18
CA LEU A 107 -9.43 -22.54 -0.18
C LEU A 107 -8.95 -21.15 0.25
N ARG A 108 -7.65 -21.02 0.54
CA ARG A 108 -6.97 -19.74 0.80
C ARG A 108 -5.58 -19.75 0.17
N GLN A 109 -5.14 -18.56 -0.21
CA GLN A 109 -3.86 -18.33 -0.89
C GLN A 109 -3.74 -19.19 -2.17
N ARG A 110 -2.52 -19.50 -2.60
CA ARG A 110 -2.25 -20.19 -3.86
C ARG A 110 -2.49 -21.70 -3.76
N VAL A 111 -3.66 -22.12 -4.24
CA VAL A 111 -4.02 -23.53 -4.46
C VAL A 111 -4.09 -23.80 -5.96
N ARG A 112 -3.54 -24.92 -6.40
CA ARG A 112 -3.57 -25.35 -7.80
C ARG A 112 -4.03 -26.79 -7.92
N SER A 113 -4.69 -27.10 -9.01
CA SER A 113 -5.18 -28.43 -9.36
C SER A 113 -4.64 -28.85 -10.72
N ARG A 114 -4.39 -30.14 -10.90
CA ARG A 114 -4.03 -30.72 -12.20
C ARG A 114 -4.90 -31.94 -12.49
N PRO A 115 -5.74 -31.90 -13.54
CA PRO A 115 -6.49 -33.06 -14.01
C PRO A 115 -5.57 -34.25 -14.36
N PRO A 116 -6.08 -35.50 -14.38
CA PRO A 116 -5.26 -36.68 -14.69
C PRO A 116 -4.73 -36.71 -16.12
N GLU A 117 -5.47 -36.13 -17.06
CA GLU A 117 -5.19 -36.12 -18.50
C GLU A 117 -4.38 -34.90 -18.97
N ASP A 118 -4.30 -33.86 -18.13
CA ASP A 118 -3.57 -32.63 -18.42
C ASP A 118 -2.18 -32.61 -17.77
N ALA A 119 -1.20 -32.07 -18.50
CA ALA A 119 0.16 -31.91 -17.99
C ALA A 119 0.30 -30.70 -17.05
N ASP A 120 -0.52 -29.67 -17.25
CA ASP A 120 -0.34 -28.35 -16.64
C ASP A 120 -1.10 -28.16 -15.33
N TRP A 121 -0.49 -27.38 -14.43
CA TRP A 121 -1.14 -26.96 -13.19
C TRP A 121 -2.02 -25.74 -13.44
N LEU A 122 -3.28 -25.82 -13.04
CA LEU A 122 -4.24 -24.73 -13.13
C LEU A 122 -4.56 -24.16 -11.73
N PRO A 123 -4.80 -22.84 -11.60
CA PRO A 123 -5.31 -22.28 -10.35
C PRO A 123 -6.64 -22.94 -9.95
N ALA A 124 -6.75 -23.38 -8.70
CA ALA A 124 -7.95 -24.02 -8.18
C ALA A 124 -9.02 -22.98 -7.80
N ARG A 125 -10.30 -23.33 -7.91
CA ARG A 125 -11.43 -22.44 -7.59
C ARG A 125 -12.34 -23.02 -6.51
N LEU A 126 -12.97 -22.15 -5.73
CA LEU A 126 -13.97 -22.55 -4.76
C LEU A 126 -15.16 -23.21 -5.50
N GLY A 127 -15.63 -24.34 -4.98
CA GLY A 127 -16.70 -25.12 -5.59
C GLY A 127 -16.24 -26.00 -6.77
N GLN A 128 -14.98 -25.93 -7.21
CA GLN A 128 -14.45 -26.76 -8.28
C GLN A 128 -14.55 -28.26 -7.95
N GLY A 129 -15.00 -29.05 -8.93
CA GLY A 129 -14.94 -30.51 -8.87
C GLY A 129 -13.53 -31.02 -9.12
N VAL A 130 -13.10 -32.00 -8.34
CA VAL A 130 -11.81 -32.68 -8.47
C VAL A 130 -12.06 -34.12 -8.89
N ASP A 131 -11.76 -34.42 -10.15
CA ASP A 131 -11.98 -35.74 -10.73
C ASP A 131 -10.99 -36.77 -10.23
N ARG A 132 -11.35 -38.05 -10.41
CA ARG A 132 -10.50 -39.17 -10.02
C ARG A 132 -9.15 -39.12 -10.76
N GLY A 133 -8.06 -39.26 -10.01
CA GLY A 133 -6.69 -39.16 -10.50
C GLY A 133 -6.15 -37.73 -10.57
N SER A 134 -6.98 -36.71 -10.32
CA SER A 134 -6.53 -35.32 -10.26
C SER A 134 -5.62 -35.09 -9.06
N ARG A 135 -4.69 -34.15 -9.22
CA ARG A 135 -3.80 -33.68 -8.16
C ARG A 135 -4.24 -32.33 -7.63
N VAL A 136 -4.14 -32.14 -6.32
CA VAL A 136 -4.35 -30.86 -5.64
C VAL A 136 -3.09 -30.52 -4.87
N ASN A 137 -2.59 -29.30 -5.06
CA ASN A 137 -1.37 -28.80 -4.45
C ASN A 137 -1.64 -27.46 -3.77
N THR A 138 -1.42 -27.42 -2.46
CA THR A 138 -1.38 -26.21 -1.64
C THR A 138 0.08 -25.77 -1.52
N LEU A 139 0.39 -24.54 -1.94
CA LEU A 139 1.73 -23.95 -1.76
C LEU A 139 1.99 -23.54 -0.31
N SER A 140 3.13 -22.90 -0.05
CA SER A 140 3.43 -22.30 1.25
C SER A 140 2.32 -21.33 1.69
N ALA A 141 1.97 -21.41 2.97
CA ALA A 141 0.85 -20.70 3.62
C ALA A 141 -0.54 -20.91 2.96
N ALA A 142 -0.68 -21.88 2.05
CA ALA A 142 -1.96 -22.16 1.38
C ALA A 142 -2.75 -23.26 2.08
N PHE A 143 -4.06 -23.22 1.86
CA PHE A 143 -5.01 -24.11 2.51
C PHE A 143 -6.07 -24.56 1.51
N ALA A 144 -6.50 -25.82 1.60
CA ALA A 144 -7.66 -26.32 0.87
C ALA A 144 -8.46 -27.32 1.70
N GLU A 145 -9.77 -27.30 1.54
CA GLU A 145 -10.68 -28.31 2.04
C GLU A 145 -11.33 -29.06 0.87
N LEU A 146 -11.27 -30.39 0.92
CA LEU A 146 -11.88 -31.30 -0.03
C LEU A 146 -13.00 -32.07 0.65
N THR A 147 -14.22 -31.94 0.11
CA THR A 147 -15.37 -32.75 0.52
C THR A 147 -15.61 -33.82 -0.54
N PHE A 148 -15.49 -35.09 -0.15
CA PHE A 148 -15.69 -36.25 -1.02
C PHE A 148 -17.18 -36.60 -1.19
N GLN A 149 -17.50 -37.42 -2.17
CA GLN A 149 -18.88 -37.86 -2.45
C GLN A 149 -19.56 -38.56 -1.27
N ASP A 150 -18.79 -39.24 -0.42
CA ASP A 150 -19.26 -39.92 0.80
C ASP A 150 -19.39 -38.97 2.01
N THR A 151 -19.27 -37.66 1.79
CA THR A 151 -19.24 -36.59 2.81
C THR A 151 -18.02 -36.57 3.73
N SER A 152 -17.01 -37.41 3.45
CA SER A 152 -15.72 -37.32 4.14
C SER A 152 -15.06 -35.98 3.83
N VAL A 153 -14.59 -35.29 4.87
CA VAL A 153 -13.90 -34.01 4.73
C VAL A 153 -12.41 -34.22 4.99
N VAL A 154 -11.60 -33.78 4.04
CA VAL A 154 -10.14 -33.77 4.13
C VAL A 154 -9.64 -32.35 4.00
N THR A 155 -8.77 -31.97 4.92
CA THR A 155 -8.12 -30.67 4.92
C THR A 155 -6.65 -30.82 4.55
N LEU A 156 -6.20 -30.03 3.58
CA LEU A 156 -4.82 -29.95 3.10
C LEU A 156 -4.18 -28.68 3.66
N ARG A 157 -3.06 -28.82 4.36
CA ARG A 157 -2.27 -27.68 4.89
C ARG A 157 -1.28 -27.18 3.83
N GLY A 158 -0.50 -26.16 4.16
CA GLY A 158 0.58 -25.66 3.29
C GLY A 158 1.51 -26.79 2.83
N ASP A 159 2.11 -26.60 1.65
CA ASP A 159 3.09 -27.52 1.05
C ASP A 159 2.62 -28.97 0.89
N THR A 160 1.32 -29.16 0.63
CA THR A 160 0.70 -30.48 0.54
C THR A 160 0.36 -30.83 -0.90
N LEU A 161 0.69 -32.05 -1.32
CA LEU A 161 0.33 -32.60 -2.64
C LEU A 161 -0.43 -33.90 -2.46
N VAL A 162 -1.68 -33.92 -2.92
CA VAL A 162 -2.57 -35.08 -2.85
C VAL A 162 -3.11 -35.45 -4.22
N VAL A 163 -3.14 -36.76 -4.51
CA VAL A 163 -3.88 -37.34 -5.64
C VAL A 163 -5.22 -37.86 -5.13
N VAL A 164 -6.31 -37.37 -5.71
CA VAL A 164 -7.69 -37.70 -5.31
C VAL A 164 -8.18 -38.88 -6.13
N TYR A 165 -8.46 -40.03 -5.50
CA TYR A 165 -9.02 -41.19 -6.21
C TYR A 165 -10.52 -41.40 -5.98
N GLY A 166 -11.06 -40.94 -4.84
CA GLY A 166 -12.47 -41.11 -4.50
C GLY A 166 -12.82 -42.56 -4.15
N ALA A 167 -14.09 -42.94 -4.32
CA ALA A 167 -14.55 -44.31 -4.08
C ALA A 167 -14.10 -45.24 -5.23
N THR A 168 -13.35 -46.31 -4.92
CA THR A 168 -12.94 -47.33 -5.90
C THR A 168 -13.99 -48.44 -6.02
N GLU A 169 -14.15 -49.12 -7.17
CA GLU A 169 -15.18 -50.16 -7.39
C GLU A 169 -15.21 -51.28 -6.32
N GLY A 170 -14.06 -51.61 -5.74
CA GLY A 170 -13.96 -52.54 -4.60
C GLY A 170 -14.26 -51.91 -3.22
N ALA A 171 -14.03 -50.60 -3.07
CA ALA A 171 -14.37 -49.82 -1.89
C ALA A 171 -15.84 -49.37 -1.89
N VAL A 172 -16.52 -49.31 -3.04
CA VAL A 172 -17.97 -49.08 -3.15
C VAL A 172 -18.79 -50.17 -2.44
N ARG A 173 -18.29 -51.42 -2.40
CA ARG A 173 -18.90 -52.51 -1.60
C ARG A 173 -18.65 -52.38 -0.09
N ARG A 174 -17.70 -51.54 0.34
CA ARG A 174 -17.26 -51.36 1.74
C ARG A 174 -17.37 -49.91 2.26
N GLY A 175 -17.85 -48.95 1.46
CA GLY A 175 -18.06 -47.55 1.83
C GLY A 175 -16.79 -46.67 1.92
N GLY A 176 -15.64 -47.08 1.37
CA GLY A 176 -14.37 -46.39 1.59
C GLY A 176 -13.94 -45.41 0.49
N THR A 177 -13.35 -44.28 0.90
CA THR A 177 -12.70 -43.28 0.03
C THR A 177 -11.19 -43.44 0.05
N GLU A 178 -10.50 -43.14 -1.06
CA GLU A 178 -9.05 -43.21 -1.15
C GLU A 178 -8.39 -41.91 -1.63
N ALA A 179 -7.28 -41.56 -0.98
CA ALA A 179 -6.39 -40.46 -1.35
C ALA A 179 -4.92 -40.92 -1.29
N VAL A 180 -4.07 -40.36 -2.16
CA VAL A 180 -2.62 -40.54 -2.10
C VAL A 180 -2.00 -39.22 -1.65
N LEU A 181 -1.34 -39.21 -0.49
CA LEU A 181 -0.58 -38.08 0.01
C LEU A 181 0.90 -38.27 -0.39
N GLU A 182 1.38 -37.47 -1.33
CA GLU A 182 2.77 -37.55 -1.81
C GLU A 182 3.75 -36.82 -0.89
N ARG A 183 3.34 -35.65 -0.35
CA ARG A 183 4.09 -34.82 0.61
C ARG A 183 3.16 -33.90 1.38
N GLY A 184 3.61 -33.42 2.54
CA GLY A 184 2.89 -32.42 3.36
C GLY A 184 1.98 -33.05 4.41
N ALA A 185 0.86 -32.41 4.74
CA ALA A 185 -0.02 -32.83 5.82
C ALA A 185 -1.49 -32.88 5.40
N LEU A 186 -2.10 -34.04 5.67
CA LEU A 186 -3.51 -34.32 5.42
C LEU A 186 -4.21 -34.56 6.75
N ARG A 187 -5.22 -33.75 7.06
CA ARG A 187 -6.11 -33.96 8.21
C ARG A 187 -7.45 -34.53 7.74
N SER A 188 -7.87 -35.64 8.34
CA SER A 188 -9.19 -36.21 8.10
C SER A 188 -10.16 -35.83 9.21
N ARG A 189 -11.40 -35.50 8.83
CA ARG A 189 -12.55 -35.43 9.74
C ARG A 189 -13.65 -36.31 9.17
N LEU A 190 -13.85 -37.47 9.78
CA LEU A 190 -14.81 -38.47 9.34
C LEU A 190 -15.98 -38.50 10.33
N GLY A 191 -17.19 -38.19 9.86
CA GLY A 191 -18.39 -38.22 10.71
C GLY A 191 -18.64 -39.60 11.31
N GLU A 192 -19.15 -39.64 12.54
CA GLU A 192 -19.41 -40.89 13.29
C GLU A 192 -20.68 -41.64 12.82
N LEU A 193 -21.47 -41.03 11.95
CA LEU A 193 -22.78 -41.53 11.56
C LEU A 193 -22.67 -42.67 10.54
N ARG A 194 -22.74 -43.89 11.10
CA ARG A 194 -22.71 -45.23 10.47
C ARG A 194 -21.29 -45.64 10.09
N GLY A 195 -20.85 -46.79 10.62
CA GLY A 195 -19.51 -47.36 10.46
C GLY A 195 -19.14 -47.82 9.04
N ALA A 196 -19.40 -46.97 8.04
CA ALA A 196 -19.07 -47.14 6.63
C ALA A 196 -18.05 -46.11 6.14
N ASN A 197 -17.92 -44.93 6.76
CA ASN A 197 -16.98 -43.90 6.30
C ASN A 197 -15.55 -44.28 6.70
N SER A 198 -14.82 -44.86 5.76
CA SER A 198 -13.41 -45.23 5.91
C SER A 198 -12.57 -44.47 4.89
N LEU A 199 -11.48 -43.88 5.34
CA LEU A 199 -10.53 -43.19 4.47
C LEU A 199 -9.23 -43.99 4.43
N SER A 200 -8.82 -44.40 3.23
CA SER A 200 -7.51 -44.98 2.97
C SER A 200 -6.58 -43.89 2.46
N VAL A 201 -5.54 -43.55 3.24
CA VAL A 201 -4.47 -42.65 2.83
C VAL A 201 -3.26 -43.49 2.47
N ARG A 202 -2.89 -43.49 1.19
CA ARG A 202 -1.62 -44.05 0.72
C ARG A 202 -0.56 -42.98 0.72
N THR A 203 0.65 -43.35 1.08
CA THR A 203 1.83 -42.49 1.13
C THR A 203 3.01 -43.26 0.53
N PRO A 204 4.15 -42.63 0.23
CA PRO A 204 5.30 -43.33 -0.32
C PRO A 204 5.91 -44.41 0.59
N SER A 205 5.65 -44.39 1.90
CA SER A 205 6.21 -45.40 2.83
C SER A 205 5.16 -46.24 3.57
N SER A 206 3.88 -45.89 3.47
CA SER A 206 2.83 -46.47 4.30
C SER A 206 1.45 -46.50 3.65
N ARG A 207 0.60 -47.42 4.12
CA ARG A 207 -0.86 -47.37 3.92
C ARG A 207 -1.54 -47.21 5.27
N VAL A 208 -2.38 -46.19 5.36
CA VAL A 208 -3.10 -45.80 6.57
C VAL A 208 -4.60 -45.94 6.31
N ALA A 209 -5.26 -46.83 7.05
CA ALA A 209 -6.71 -46.97 7.01
C ALA A 209 -7.31 -46.32 8.26
N LEU A 210 -8.14 -45.31 8.05
CA LEU A 210 -8.82 -44.51 9.07
C LEU A 210 -10.30 -44.87 9.11
N SER A 211 -10.87 -44.93 10.31
CA SER A 211 -12.28 -45.30 10.53
C SER A 211 -12.93 -44.35 11.54
N GLY A 212 -13.69 -43.38 11.03
CA GLY A 212 -14.32 -42.34 11.84
C GLY A 212 -13.31 -41.41 12.55
N GLY A 213 -13.83 -40.35 13.19
CA GLY A 213 -13.06 -39.44 14.03
C GLY A 213 -12.10 -38.53 13.28
N SER A 214 -11.05 -38.08 13.97
CA SER A 214 -10.03 -37.19 13.41
C SER A 214 -8.63 -37.76 13.56
N ALA A 215 -7.84 -37.65 12.50
CA ALA A 215 -6.44 -38.03 12.48
C ALA A 215 -5.67 -37.12 11.54
N VAL A 216 -4.36 -36.98 11.78
CA VAL A 216 -3.43 -36.27 10.90
C VAL A 216 -2.42 -37.26 10.36
N THR A 217 -2.27 -37.28 9.04
CA THR A 217 -1.21 -38.02 8.34
C THR A 217 -0.25 -37.03 7.70
N THR A 218 1.03 -37.10 8.02
CA THR A 218 2.07 -36.26 7.43
C THR A 218 3.10 -37.09 6.68
N VAL A 219 3.70 -36.51 5.64
CA VAL A 219 4.80 -37.06 4.86
C VAL A 219 5.87 -35.99 4.73
N ASP A 220 7.04 -36.24 5.31
CA ASP A 220 8.19 -35.35 5.20
C ASP A 220 9.01 -35.59 3.91
N GLU A 221 10.06 -34.80 3.73
CA GLU A 221 10.95 -34.86 2.56
C GLU A 221 11.68 -36.21 2.44
N GLU A 222 11.96 -36.88 3.56
CA GLU A 222 12.54 -38.23 3.61
C GLU A 222 11.50 -39.33 3.29
N SER A 223 10.27 -38.94 2.93
CA SER A 223 9.13 -39.85 2.72
C SER A 223 8.74 -40.64 3.96
N THR A 224 9.05 -40.16 5.17
CA THR A 224 8.58 -40.76 6.41
C THR A 224 7.14 -40.37 6.65
N THR A 225 6.26 -41.38 6.76
CA THR A 225 4.87 -41.16 7.11
C THR A 225 4.68 -41.17 8.61
N ARG A 226 4.00 -40.17 9.16
CA ARG A 226 3.56 -40.14 10.56
C ARG A 226 2.04 -40.06 10.60
N VAL A 227 1.46 -40.83 11.51
CA VAL A 227 0.02 -40.84 11.77
C VAL A 227 -0.17 -40.45 13.22
N SER A 228 -0.95 -39.41 13.47
CA SER A 228 -1.41 -38.99 14.79
C SER A 228 -2.92 -39.19 14.85
N ASN A 229 -3.37 -40.20 15.60
CA ASN A 229 -4.79 -40.52 15.71
C ASN A 229 -5.42 -39.77 16.89
N HIS A 230 -6.31 -38.82 16.65
CA HIS A 230 -6.87 -37.95 17.70
C HIS A 230 -8.14 -38.53 18.32
N SER A 231 -9.05 -39.08 17.50
CA SER A 231 -10.34 -39.62 17.94
C SER A 231 -10.90 -40.65 16.96
N GLY A 232 -11.98 -41.33 17.32
CA GLY A 232 -12.64 -42.35 16.49
C GLY A 232 -12.07 -43.75 16.71
N GLY A 233 -12.00 -44.55 15.65
CA GLY A 233 -11.46 -45.92 15.70
C GLY A 233 -9.93 -45.97 15.64
N ALA A 234 -9.36 -47.14 15.93
CA ALA A 234 -7.93 -47.35 15.79
C ALA A 234 -7.50 -47.30 14.31
N ALA A 235 -6.60 -46.39 13.97
CA ALA A 235 -6.02 -46.31 12.63
C ALA A 235 -5.13 -47.54 12.37
N ARG A 236 -5.29 -48.19 11.22
CA ARG A 236 -4.44 -49.32 10.84
C ARG A 236 -3.33 -48.84 9.93
N VAL A 237 -2.10 -48.91 10.41
CA VAL A 237 -0.90 -48.43 9.72
C VAL A 237 -0.06 -49.62 9.29
N SER A 238 0.31 -49.70 8.01
CA SER A 238 1.15 -50.76 7.46
C SER A 238 2.21 -50.16 6.53
N GLY A 239 3.32 -50.86 6.29
CA GLY A 239 4.33 -50.41 5.33
C GLY A 239 3.78 -50.35 3.89
N GLU A 240 4.52 -49.68 3.00
CA GLU A 240 4.17 -49.45 1.59
C GLU A 240 3.73 -50.73 0.85
N SER A 241 4.47 -51.84 1.01
CA SER A 241 4.18 -53.13 0.36
C SER A 241 3.00 -53.86 1.01
N GLY A 242 2.47 -53.37 2.13
CA GLY A 242 1.50 -54.07 2.98
C GLY A 242 2.18 -54.99 4.00
N GLY A 243 1.37 -55.80 4.69
CA GLY A 243 1.83 -56.72 5.73
C GLY A 243 1.10 -56.53 7.06
N ALA A 244 1.71 -56.99 8.15
CA ALA A 244 1.14 -56.85 9.49
C ALA A 244 0.95 -55.37 9.83
N ALA A 245 -0.31 -54.95 9.96
CA ALA A 245 -0.65 -53.59 10.33
C ALA A 245 -0.55 -53.41 11.84
N VAL A 246 -0.05 -52.25 12.26
CA VAL A 246 -0.08 -51.78 13.64
C VAL A 246 -1.38 -50.98 13.84
N ALA A 247 -2.13 -51.32 14.88
CA ALA A 247 -3.29 -50.55 15.32
C ALA A 247 -2.83 -49.37 16.18
N VAL A 248 -3.12 -48.15 15.73
CA VAL A 248 -2.83 -46.90 16.44
C VAL A 248 -4.13 -46.41 17.07
N ALA A 249 -4.29 -46.64 18.37
CA ALA A 249 -5.47 -46.20 19.11
C ALA A 249 -5.59 -44.65 19.14
N PRO A 250 -6.78 -44.11 19.44
CA PRO A 250 -6.91 -42.68 19.70
C PRO A 250 -5.93 -42.19 20.79
N GLY A 251 -5.38 -41.00 20.62
CA GLY A 251 -4.34 -40.44 21.49
C GLY A 251 -2.94 -41.01 21.26
N MET A 252 -2.72 -41.82 20.21
CA MET A 252 -1.43 -42.43 19.89
C MET A 252 -0.94 -42.03 18.49
N GLY A 253 0.38 -42.10 18.30
CA GLY A 253 1.05 -41.90 17.02
C GLY A 253 1.96 -43.06 16.62
N SER A 254 2.14 -43.27 15.32
CA SER A 254 3.11 -44.22 14.75
C SER A 254 3.76 -43.65 13.49
N LYS A 255 5.03 -43.96 13.26
CA LYS A 255 5.79 -43.52 12.09
C LYS A 255 6.31 -44.70 11.27
N VAL A 256 6.40 -44.49 9.96
CA VAL A 256 6.87 -45.49 9.00
C VAL A 256 7.89 -44.82 8.09
N ARG A 257 9.14 -45.29 8.12
CA ARG A 257 10.15 -44.89 7.14
C ARG A 257 10.01 -45.76 5.89
N ARG A 258 10.46 -45.26 4.74
CA ARG A 258 10.44 -46.02 3.48
C ARG A 258 11.12 -47.39 3.67
N GLY A 259 10.44 -48.45 3.24
CA GLY A 259 10.91 -49.84 3.36
C GLY A 259 10.91 -50.43 4.78
N ALA A 260 10.58 -49.66 5.82
CA ALA A 260 10.55 -50.12 7.21
C ALA A 260 9.15 -50.56 7.65
N ARG A 261 9.08 -51.33 8.75
CA ARG A 261 7.81 -51.62 9.43
C ARG A 261 7.36 -50.41 10.28
N PRO A 262 6.05 -50.23 10.52
CA PRO A 262 5.56 -49.18 11.41
C PRO A 262 6.16 -49.29 12.82
N SER A 263 6.47 -48.14 13.42
CA SER A 263 6.93 -48.09 14.81
C SER A 263 5.82 -48.53 15.76
N ARG A 264 6.22 -49.02 16.95
CA ARG A 264 5.25 -49.25 18.03
C ARG A 264 4.50 -47.94 18.34
N PRO A 265 3.16 -47.96 18.51
CA PRO A 265 2.43 -46.74 18.83
C PRO A 265 2.91 -46.16 20.15
N ARG A 266 3.00 -44.84 20.21
CA ARG A 266 3.32 -44.10 21.43
C ARG A 266 2.32 -42.99 21.69
N PRO A 267 2.16 -42.52 22.94
CA PRO A 267 1.28 -41.40 23.24
C PRO A 267 1.65 -40.16 22.41
N LEU A 268 0.62 -39.46 21.95
CA LEU A 268 0.76 -38.12 21.38
C LEU A 268 1.12 -37.12 22.48
N PRO A 269 1.78 -36.00 22.15
CA PRO A 269 1.99 -34.93 23.13
C PRO A 269 0.64 -34.37 23.60
N ASP A 270 0.65 -33.76 24.79
CA ASP A 270 -0.52 -33.09 25.31
C ASP A 270 -0.89 -31.87 24.47
N ALA A 271 -2.18 -31.55 24.42
CA ALA A 271 -2.66 -30.33 23.78
C ALA A 271 -2.30 -29.12 24.65
N PRO A 272 -1.93 -27.97 24.05
CA PRO A 272 -1.68 -26.76 24.82
C PRO A 272 -2.97 -26.26 25.48
N ASP A 273 -2.86 -25.79 26.72
CA ASP A 273 -3.93 -25.07 27.40
C ASP A 273 -3.76 -23.57 27.15
N TRP A 274 -4.84 -22.90 26.75
CA TRP A 274 -4.86 -21.44 26.65
C TRP A 274 -4.64 -20.80 28.03
N SER A 275 -4.03 -19.62 28.06
CA SER A 275 -3.92 -18.83 29.29
C SER A 275 -5.31 -18.44 29.79
N ALA A 276 -5.49 -18.34 31.11
CA ALA A 276 -6.79 -18.05 31.70
C ALA A 276 -7.33 -16.64 31.33
N ASP A 277 -6.43 -15.69 31.08
CA ASP A 277 -6.75 -14.27 30.88
C ASP A 277 -6.88 -13.87 29.40
N GLN A 278 -7.28 -14.81 28.54
CA GLN A 278 -7.39 -14.58 27.10
C GLN A 278 -8.60 -13.68 26.79
N PRO A 279 -8.41 -12.52 26.12
CA PRO A 279 -9.52 -11.64 25.79
C PRO A 279 -10.53 -12.33 24.85
N ALA A 280 -11.82 -12.24 25.16
CA ALA A 280 -12.87 -12.73 24.24
C ALA A 280 -13.20 -11.71 23.15
N ARG A 281 -12.73 -10.47 23.28
CA ARG A 281 -12.99 -9.36 22.37
C ARG A 281 -11.70 -8.59 22.15
N PHE A 282 -11.51 -8.11 20.93
CA PHE A 282 -10.39 -7.27 20.53
C PHE A 282 -10.92 -6.03 19.83
N LEU A 283 -10.32 -4.89 20.13
CA LEU A 283 -10.59 -3.62 19.50
C LEU A 283 -9.57 -3.37 18.39
N GLY A 284 -10.05 -3.17 17.17
CA GLY A 284 -9.28 -2.63 16.06
C GLY A 284 -9.60 -1.16 15.81
N VAL A 285 -8.69 -0.45 15.14
CA VAL A 285 -8.92 0.90 14.61
C VAL A 285 -8.44 0.96 13.17
N ALA A 286 -9.30 1.38 12.25
CA ALA A 286 -9.00 1.46 10.82
C ALA A 286 -8.29 0.17 10.29
N GLU A 287 -7.06 0.29 9.80
CA GLU A 287 -6.23 -0.78 9.25
C GLU A 287 -5.57 -1.69 10.30
N LEU A 288 -5.77 -1.45 11.61
CA LEU A 288 -4.96 -2.04 12.68
C LEU A 288 -5.82 -2.71 13.76
N THR A 289 -5.92 -4.03 13.70
CA THR A 289 -6.32 -4.88 14.83
C THR A 289 -5.12 -5.70 15.23
N THR A 290 -4.78 -5.81 16.52
CA THR A 290 -3.80 -6.80 16.97
C THR A 290 -4.46 -7.78 17.94
N VAL A 291 -4.62 -9.01 17.49
CA VAL A 291 -5.11 -10.12 18.31
C VAL A 291 -3.91 -10.80 18.95
N ARG A 292 -3.92 -10.92 20.27
CA ARG A 292 -2.85 -11.57 21.04
C ARG A 292 -3.40 -12.79 21.74
N GLY A 293 -2.73 -13.93 21.57
CA GLY A 293 -3.05 -15.15 22.30
C GLY A 293 -1.84 -15.74 23.00
N ALA A 294 -2.03 -16.29 24.19
CA ALA A 294 -0.98 -16.96 24.96
C ALA A 294 -1.45 -18.32 25.50
N TRP A 295 -0.52 -19.26 25.67
CA TRP A 295 -0.79 -20.61 26.17
C TRP A 295 0.27 -21.10 27.16
N GLN A 296 -0.04 -22.16 27.90
CA GLN A 296 0.88 -22.82 28.80
C GLN A 296 1.87 -23.68 28.02
N PRO A 297 3.17 -23.69 28.38
CA PRO A 297 4.15 -24.55 27.73
C PRO A 297 3.85 -26.03 28.01
N VAL A 298 4.05 -26.87 26.99
CA VAL A 298 3.88 -28.33 27.05
C VAL A 298 5.25 -29.00 27.08
N GLU A 299 5.46 -29.92 28.03
CA GLU A 299 6.69 -30.69 28.13
C GLU A 299 6.94 -31.54 26.87
N GLY A 300 8.16 -31.49 26.33
CA GLY A 300 8.52 -32.24 25.12
C GLY A 300 7.99 -31.63 23.81
N ALA A 301 7.37 -30.44 23.86
CA ALA A 301 7.06 -29.67 22.67
C ALA A 301 8.33 -29.30 21.90
N ARG A 302 8.26 -29.41 20.58
CA ARG A 302 9.28 -28.91 19.64
C ARG A 302 8.76 -27.66 18.92
N VAL A 303 7.49 -27.70 18.51
CA VAL A 303 6.79 -26.64 17.77
C VAL A 303 5.34 -26.59 18.26
N TYR A 304 4.77 -25.39 18.33
CA TYR A 304 3.33 -25.20 18.43
C TYR A 304 2.78 -24.78 17.08
N ARG A 305 1.62 -25.32 16.71
CA ARG A 305 0.85 -24.85 15.56
C ARG A 305 -0.36 -24.08 16.03
N VAL A 306 -0.52 -22.85 15.53
CA VAL A 306 -1.69 -21.99 15.74
C VAL A 306 -2.52 -22.04 14.47
N GLU A 307 -3.82 -22.31 14.61
CA GLU A 307 -4.81 -22.28 13.52
C GLU A 307 -5.94 -21.31 13.90
N ILE A 308 -6.25 -20.34 13.04
CA ILE A 308 -7.35 -19.37 13.23
C ILE A 308 -8.37 -19.56 12.11
N SER A 309 -9.65 -19.68 12.44
CA SER A 309 -10.73 -20.02 11.50
C SER A 309 -11.99 -19.19 11.71
N ARG A 310 -12.86 -19.11 10.69
CA ARG A 310 -14.20 -18.48 10.83
C ARG A 310 -15.26 -19.41 11.40
N GLN A 311 -15.01 -20.72 11.42
CA GLN A 311 -15.95 -21.71 11.97
C GLN A 311 -15.40 -22.36 13.24
N PRO A 312 -16.25 -22.69 14.24
CA PRO A 312 -15.82 -23.31 15.50
C PRO A 312 -15.11 -24.65 15.30
N ASP A 313 -15.46 -25.39 14.25
CA ASP A 313 -14.92 -26.71 13.91
C ASP A 313 -13.53 -26.68 13.23
N GLY A 314 -12.99 -25.48 13.00
CA GLY A 314 -11.72 -25.27 12.31
C GLY A 314 -11.84 -25.26 10.78
N ARG A 315 -13.04 -25.06 10.22
CA ARG A 315 -13.26 -24.80 8.79
C ARG A 315 -13.15 -23.30 8.48
N GLU A 316 -12.93 -22.98 7.20
CA GLU A 316 -12.61 -21.61 6.75
C GLU A 316 -11.40 -21.04 7.51
N LEU A 317 -10.27 -21.75 7.41
CA LEU A 317 -9.00 -21.30 7.98
C LEU A 317 -8.64 -19.92 7.41
N VAL A 318 -8.34 -18.98 8.31
CA VAL A 318 -7.95 -17.60 8.02
C VAL A 318 -6.43 -17.49 8.04
N ALA A 319 -5.78 -18.04 9.08
CA ALA A 319 -4.34 -18.01 9.25
C ALA A 319 -3.85 -19.30 9.92
N GLN A 320 -2.59 -19.68 9.64
CA GLN A 320 -1.89 -20.76 10.33
C GLN A 320 -0.41 -20.40 10.45
N VAL A 321 0.17 -20.65 11.62
CA VAL A 321 1.60 -20.45 11.88
C VAL A 321 2.15 -21.57 12.76
N GLU A 322 3.41 -21.88 12.56
CA GLU A 322 4.18 -22.78 13.42
C GLU A 322 5.26 -21.97 14.13
N VAL A 323 5.29 -22.06 15.46
CA VAL A 323 6.24 -21.34 16.31
C VAL A 323 7.08 -22.33 17.14
N PRO A 324 8.37 -22.06 17.40
CA PRO A 324 9.20 -22.95 18.20
C PRO A 324 8.72 -23.07 19.65
N SER A 325 9.17 -24.10 20.36
CA SER A 325 8.67 -24.46 21.70
C SER A 325 8.93 -23.43 22.82
N ASP A 326 9.87 -22.51 22.62
CA ASP A 326 10.18 -21.40 23.53
C ASP A 326 9.22 -20.20 23.35
N VAL A 327 8.41 -20.21 22.29
CA VAL A 327 7.36 -19.22 22.04
C VAL A 327 6.02 -19.75 22.55
N THR A 328 5.43 -19.05 23.52
CA THR A 328 4.12 -19.39 24.12
C THR A 328 3.06 -18.32 23.92
N ARG A 329 3.29 -17.42 22.95
CA ARG A 329 2.37 -16.36 22.56
C ARG A 329 2.41 -16.13 21.06
N PHE A 330 1.31 -15.66 20.49
CA PHE A 330 1.23 -15.20 19.11
C PHE A 330 0.56 -13.83 19.05
N GLU A 331 0.92 -13.06 18.02
CA GLU A 331 0.17 -11.88 17.62
C GLU A 331 -0.32 -12.08 16.18
N LEU A 332 -1.54 -11.65 15.88
CA LEU A 332 -2.08 -11.60 14.54
C LEU A 332 -2.60 -10.19 14.27
N HIS A 333 -2.08 -9.58 13.22
CA HIS A 333 -2.38 -8.20 12.87
C HIS A 333 -3.45 -8.12 11.79
N ARG A 334 -4.17 -6.99 11.76
CA ARG A 334 -5.12 -6.59 10.72
C ARG A 334 -6.26 -7.58 10.48
N LEU A 335 -6.76 -8.28 11.52
CA LEU A 335 -7.98 -9.08 11.31
C LEU A 335 -9.17 -8.15 11.05
N PRO A 336 -9.98 -8.41 10.01
CA PRO A 336 -11.23 -7.72 9.80
C PRO A 336 -12.21 -7.95 10.96
N PRO A 337 -13.17 -7.04 11.19
CA PRO A 337 -14.22 -7.25 12.17
C PRO A 337 -14.98 -8.56 11.92
N GLY A 338 -15.33 -9.25 13.00
CA GLY A 338 -16.01 -10.55 12.93
C GLY A 338 -15.65 -11.49 14.08
N THR A 339 -16.26 -12.67 14.06
CA THR A 339 -16.00 -13.73 15.05
C THR A 339 -15.04 -14.77 14.48
N TYR A 340 -14.05 -15.14 15.28
CA TYR A 340 -13.00 -16.08 14.92
C TYR A 340 -12.80 -17.13 16.02
N TYR A 341 -12.17 -18.23 15.62
CA TYR A 341 -11.90 -19.37 16.48
C TYR A 341 -10.44 -19.76 16.33
N ALA A 342 -9.70 -19.76 17.43
CA ALA A 342 -8.30 -20.19 17.49
C ALA A 342 -8.17 -21.58 18.11
N ARG A 343 -7.23 -22.36 17.58
CA ARG A 343 -6.84 -23.69 18.09
C ARG A 343 -5.32 -23.82 18.07
N LEU A 344 -4.81 -24.53 19.06
CA LEU A 344 -3.38 -24.85 19.17
C LEU A 344 -3.16 -26.35 19.05
N SER A 345 -1.98 -26.76 18.58
CA SER A 345 -1.55 -28.16 18.65
C SER A 345 -0.05 -28.21 18.94
N THR A 346 0.35 -29.12 19.83
CA THR A 346 1.75 -29.39 20.14
C THR A 346 2.29 -30.37 19.11
N ILE A 347 3.50 -30.12 18.62
CA ILE A 347 4.27 -31.04 17.80
C ILE A 347 5.54 -31.40 18.57
N ASP A 348 5.76 -32.68 18.82
CA ASP A 348 6.90 -33.15 19.63
C ASP A 348 8.17 -33.41 18.80
N GLY A 349 9.23 -33.88 19.46
CA GLY A 349 10.52 -34.20 18.82
C GLY A 349 10.49 -35.29 17.75
N ASP A 350 9.47 -36.17 17.72
CA ASP A 350 9.27 -37.11 16.60
C ASP A 350 8.31 -36.57 15.53
N PHE A 351 7.86 -35.32 15.68
CA PHE A 351 6.88 -34.64 14.83
C PHE A 351 5.48 -35.29 14.87
N PHE A 352 5.10 -35.87 16.01
CA PHE A 352 3.70 -36.23 16.25
C PHE A 352 2.92 -35.01 16.73
N GLU A 353 1.70 -34.86 16.24
CA GLU A 353 0.82 -33.73 16.53
C GLU A 353 -0.23 -34.12 17.55
N SER A 354 -0.35 -33.35 18.63
CA SER A 354 -1.40 -33.51 19.64
C SER A 354 -2.79 -33.39 19.03
N ARG A 355 -3.82 -33.77 19.79
CA ARG A 355 -5.17 -33.24 19.52
C ARG A 355 -5.15 -31.70 19.60
N PRO A 356 -6.04 -30.98 18.90
CA PRO A 356 -6.17 -29.55 19.13
C PRO A 356 -6.52 -29.23 20.58
N SER A 357 -6.09 -28.08 21.05
CA SER A 357 -6.57 -27.44 22.28
C SER A 357 -8.10 -27.28 22.24
N ASP A 358 -8.66 -26.92 23.39
CA ASP A 358 -10.00 -26.34 23.42
C ASP A 358 -10.07 -25.10 22.50
N VAL A 359 -11.25 -24.88 21.94
CA VAL A 359 -11.46 -23.78 20.99
C VAL A 359 -11.55 -22.47 21.76
N TRP A 360 -10.66 -21.53 21.44
CA TRP A 360 -10.78 -20.17 21.92
C TRP A 360 -11.55 -19.35 20.90
N SER A 361 -12.72 -18.84 21.31
CA SER A 361 -13.56 -17.96 20.50
C SER A 361 -13.25 -16.51 20.86
N PHE A 362 -13.07 -15.67 19.85
CA PHE A 362 -12.90 -14.23 20.06
C PHE A 362 -13.57 -13.40 18.96
N GLY A 363 -14.01 -12.19 19.32
CA GLY A 363 -14.56 -11.20 18.41
C GLY A 363 -13.57 -10.07 18.13
N VAL A 364 -13.62 -9.52 16.92
CA VAL A 364 -12.95 -8.28 16.54
C VAL A 364 -14.01 -7.24 16.22
N GLU A 365 -13.93 -6.08 16.89
CA GLU A 365 -14.80 -4.93 16.70
C GLU A 365 -13.96 -3.69 16.39
N LEU A 366 -14.56 -2.69 15.73
CA LEU A 366 -13.85 -1.47 15.32
C LEU A 366 -14.25 -0.28 16.19
N GLY A 367 -13.26 0.38 16.77
CA GLY A 367 -13.40 1.72 17.34
C GLY A 367 -13.25 2.77 16.26
N GLN A 368 -13.88 3.93 16.47
CA GLN A 368 -13.73 5.08 15.58
C GLN A 368 -12.52 5.90 16.03
N LEU A 369 -11.48 5.92 15.21
CA LEU A 369 -10.30 6.75 15.46
C LEU A 369 -10.46 8.06 14.71
N MET A 370 -10.57 9.16 15.45
CA MET A 370 -10.57 10.51 14.92
C MET A 370 -9.13 11.04 14.93
N ARG A 371 -8.62 11.41 13.75
CA ARG A 371 -7.30 12.03 13.60
C ARG A 371 -7.46 13.54 13.38
N PRO A 372 -6.64 14.38 14.03
CA PRO A 372 -6.69 15.82 13.83
C PRO A 372 -6.51 16.18 12.35
N GLY A 373 -7.40 17.03 11.80
CA GLY A 373 -7.29 17.53 10.43
C GLY A 373 -7.59 16.52 9.32
N GLN A 374 -8.11 15.33 9.63
CA GLN A 374 -8.52 14.34 8.64
C GLN A 374 -10.03 14.04 8.75
N ALA A 375 -10.72 14.02 7.61
CA ALA A 375 -12.07 13.47 7.55
C ALA A 375 -12.04 11.97 7.88
N PRO A 376 -13.09 11.39 8.49
CA PRO A 376 -13.19 9.95 8.66
C PRO A 376 -13.11 9.29 7.28
N THR A 377 -12.06 8.53 7.04
CA THR A 377 -11.88 7.85 5.75
C THR A 377 -12.72 6.59 5.72
N GLU A 378 -13.54 6.43 4.67
CA GLU A 378 -14.13 5.14 4.32
C GLU A 378 -13.03 4.19 3.83
N GLU A 379 -12.95 3.04 4.50
CA GLU A 379 -12.32 1.77 4.12
C GLU A 379 -11.29 1.82 2.98
N ALA A 380 -10.03 2.10 3.33
CA ALA A 380 -8.91 1.82 2.43
C ALA A 380 -8.83 0.31 2.14
N ALA A 381 -8.60 -0.03 0.88
CA ALA A 381 -8.53 -1.41 0.40
C ALA A 381 -7.45 -2.20 1.16
N PHE A 382 -7.89 -3.27 1.81
CA PHE A 382 -7.11 -4.10 2.73
C PHE A 382 -5.89 -4.76 2.06
N ASP A 383 -4.69 -4.29 2.39
CA ASP A 383 -3.45 -5.07 2.24
C ASP A 383 -3.04 -5.64 3.61
N PHE A 384 -3.07 -6.97 3.74
CA PHE A 384 -2.80 -7.68 4.98
C PHE A 384 -1.31 -7.94 5.23
N GLY A 385 -0.41 -7.51 4.33
CA GLY A 385 1.05 -7.64 4.44
C GLY A 385 1.54 -8.96 5.05
N ASP A 386 2.68 -8.96 5.74
CA ASP A 386 3.22 -10.16 6.42
C ASP A 386 2.78 -10.17 7.90
N ALA A 387 2.23 -11.30 8.37
CA ALA A 387 1.78 -11.49 9.74
C ALA A 387 2.94 -11.78 10.73
N SER A 388 4.17 -11.91 10.24
CA SER A 388 5.37 -12.20 11.04
C SER A 388 6.24 -10.97 11.37
N GLU A 389 5.92 -9.79 10.84
CA GLU A 389 6.61 -8.55 11.17
C GLU A 389 6.11 -7.97 12.49
N GLU A 390 7.01 -7.56 13.39
CA GLU A 390 6.63 -6.89 14.63
C GLU A 390 5.86 -5.59 14.30
N PRO A 391 4.64 -5.42 14.82
CA PRO A 391 3.83 -4.25 14.50
C PRO A 391 4.50 -3.02 15.13
N GLN A 392 4.82 -2.02 14.31
CA GLN A 392 5.15 -0.71 14.84
C GLN A 392 3.91 -0.10 15.51
N PRO A 393 4.05 0.61 16.64
CA PRO A 393 2.92 1.26 17.29
C PRO A 393 2.26 2.25 16.33
N LEU A 394 0.93 2.34 16.37
CA LEU A 394 0.20 3.30 15.55
C LEU A 394 0.63 4.72 15.93
N VAL A 395 1.25 5.43 14.99
CA VAL A 395 1.71 6.80 15.20
C VAL A 395 0.52 7.76 15.08
N LEU A 396 0.26 8.52 16.15
CA LEU A 396 -0.81 9.50 16.26
C LEU A 396 -0.23 10.89 16.53
N LEU A 397 -0.93 11.94 16.12
CA LEU A 397 -0.64 13.30 16.57
C LEU A 397 -1.37 13.60 17.89
N PRO A 398 -0.87 14.54 18.72
CA PRO A 398 -1.59 15.03 19.89
C PRO A 398 -2.99 15.51 19.50
N GLY A 399 -3.99 15.20 20.33
CA GLY A 399 -5.39 15.56 20.08
C GLY A 399 -6.18 14.56 19.25
N ALA A 400 -5.58 13.43 18.82
CA ALA A 400 -6.36 12.30 18.32
C ALA A 400 -7.31 11.76 19.39
N SER A 401 -8.48 11.24 19.00
CA SER A 401 -9.40 10.57 19.91
C SER A 401 -9.87 9.21 19.38
N LEU A 402 -10.12 8.29 20.29
CA LEU A 402 -10.68 6.97 20.01
C LEU A 402 -12.04 6.84 20.69
N THR A 403 -13.08 6.71 19.88
CA THR A 403 -14.42 6.35 20.35
C THR A 403 -14.54 4.83 20.35
N ALA A 404 -14.66 4.25 21.54
CA ALA A 404 -14.88 2.82 21.73
C ALA A 404 -16.30 2.42 21.30
N PRO A 405 -16.51 1.16 20.85
CA PRO A 405 -17.84 0.61 20.59
C PRO A 405 -18.74 0.64 21.82
N ASP A 406 -20.06 0.55 21.59
CA ASP A 406 -21.06 0.53 22.65
C ASP A 406 -20.73 -0.52 23.73
N GLY A 407 -20.71 -0.07 25.00
CA GLY A 407 -20.43 -0.93 26.14
C GLY A 407 -18.96 -1.34 26.32
N VAL A 408 -18.04 -0.66 25.63
CA VAL A 408 -16.58 -0.77 25.84
C VAL A 408 -16.05 0.58 26.35
N VAL A 409 -15.16 0.53 27.33
CA VAL A 409 -14.38 1.68 27.81
C VAL A 409 -12.90 1.40 27.64
N CYS A 410 -12.13 2.40 27.23
CA CYS A 410 -10.71 2.28 26.94
C CYS A 410 -9.91 3.32 27.72
N GLY A 411 -8.72 2.94 28.14
CA GLY A 411 -7.77 3.81 28.85
C GLY A 411 -6.33 3.50 28.46
N VAL A 412 -5.43 4.35 28.92
CA VAL A 412 -3.97 4.14 28.89
C VAL A 412 -3.44 4.19 30.32
N GLN A 413 -2.22 3.74 30.57
CA GLN A 413 -1.66 3.74 31.92
C GLN A 413 -1.76 5.13 32.58
N GLY A 414 -2.42 5.20 33.75
CA GLY A 414 -2.60 6.43 34.51
C GLY A 414 -3.83 7.27 34.13
N VAL A 415 -4.63 6.85 33.16
CA VAL A 415 -5.89 7.50 32.76
C VAL A 415 -7.06 6.54 32.98
N ASP A 416 -8.13 7.02 33.62
CA ASP A 416 -9.33 6.23 33.85
C ASP A 416 -9.99 5.81 32.52
N PRO A 417 -10.48 4.56 32.38
CA PRO A 417 -11.12 4.10 31.16
C PRO A 417 -12.39 4.89 30.85
N VAL A 418 -12.50 5.37 29.61
CA VAL A 418 -13.61 6.19 29.12
C VAL A 418 -14.11 5.68 27.76
N ALA A 419 -15.33 6.04 27.37
CA ALA A 419 -15.87 5.67 26.06
C ALA A 419 -15.19 6.42 24.91
N GLU A 420 -14.72 7.64 25.16
CA GLU A 420 -13.95 8.45 24.21
C GLU A 420 -12.60 8.81 24.83
N LEU A 421 -11.55 8.17 24.33
CA LEU A 421 -10.19 8.28 24.84
C LEU A 421 -9.39 9.29 24.00
N ALA A 422 -8.93 10.39 24.61
CA ALA A 422 -8.10 11.39 23.96
C ALA A 422 -6.60 11.12 24.16
N PHE A 423 -5.80 11.32 23.11
CA PHE A 423 -4.35 11.15 23.10
C PHE A 423 -3.65 12.51 23.11
N ALA A 424 -3.42 13.09 24.30
CA ALA A 424 -2.87 14.45 24.43
C ALA A 424 -1.34 14.49 24.63
N SER A 425 -0.78 13.49 25.33
CA SER A 425 0.63 13.50 25.74
C SER A 425 1.49 12.69 24.78
N ALA A 426 2.62 13.24 24.34
CA ALA A 426 3.60 12.54 23.52
C ALA A 426 4.19 11.32 24.24
N GLY A 427 4.50 10.26 23.49
CA GLY A 427 5.11 9.02 23.99
C GLY A 427 4.39 7.74 23.58
N ASP A 428 4.96 6.62 24.01
CA ASP A 428 4.41 5.28 23.76
C ASP A 428 3.37 4.92 24.83
N ALA A 429 2.20 4.44 24.39
CA ALA A 429 1.14 3.99 25.28
C ALA A 429 0.50 2.69 24.79
N MET A 430 0.09 1.84 25.73
CA MET A 430 -0.74 0.67 25.45
C MET A 430 -2.19 1.01 25.74
N VAL A 431 -3.06 0.92 24.73
CA VAL A 431 -4.50 1.07 24.90
C VAL A 431 -5.03 -0.23 25.52
N ALA A 432 -5.64 -0.11 26.70
CA ALA A 432 -6.30 -1.19 27.40
C ALA A 432 -7.80 -0.90 27.47
N CYS A 433 -8.62 -1.85 27.05
CA CYS A 433 -10.06 -1.69 27.04
C CYS A 433 -10.73 -2.74 27.92
N ALA A 434 -11.93 -2.44 28.42
CA ALA A 434 -12.76 -3.35 29.16
C ALA A 434 -14.22 -3.20 28.71
N ASP A 435 -14.97 -4.30 28.75
CA ASP A 435 -16.40 -4.25 28.50
C ASP A 435 -17.21 -3.84 29.74
N ALA A 436 -18.53 -3.73 29.59
CA ALA A 436 -19.45 -3.36 30.66
C ALA A 436 -19.42 -4.30 31.89
N THR A 437 -18.85 -5.50 31.77
CA THR A 437 -18.67 -6.44 32.89
C THR A 437 -17.30 -6.33 33.56
N GLY A 438 -16.42 -5.47 33.02
CA GLY A 438 -15.03 -5.34 33.44
C GLY A 438 -14.11 -6.39 32.85
N ALA A 439 -14.57 -7.18 31.87
CA ALA A 439 -13.73 -8.17 31.21
C ALA A 439 -12.77 -7.48 30.22
N PRO A 440 -11.50 -7.93 30.13
CA PRO A 440 -10.52 -7.28 29.28
C PRO A 440 -10.88 -7.45 27.79
N VAL A 441 -10.80 -6.34 27.07
CA VAL A 441 -10.88 -6.25 25.61
C VAL A 441 -9.48 -5.94 25.11
N GLY A 442 -8.92 -6.83 24.28
CA GLY A 442 -7.55 -6.67 23.79
C GLY A 442 -7.41 -5.41 22.95
N GLY A 443 -6.47 -4.54 23.31
CA GLY A 443 -6.18 -3.30 22.61
C GLY A 443 -4.88 -3.34 21.80
N PHE A 444 -4.35 -2.17 21.48
CA PHE A 444 -3.19 -1.98 20.61
C PHE A 444 -2.22 -0.93 21.16
N ALA A 445 -0.99 -0.95 20.68
CA ALA A 445 0.02 0.03 21.05
C ALA A 445 -0.09 1.26 20.13
N VAL A 446 0.05 2.44 20.73
CA VAL A 446 0.09 3.73 20.03
C VAL A 446 1.36 4.49 20.42
N ARG A 447 1.82 5.33 19.50
CA ARG A 447 2.88 6.32 19.74
C ARG A 447 2.33 7.68 19.42
N VAL A 448 2.14 8.52 20.42
CA VAL A 448 1.77 9.93 20.20
C VAL A 448 3.05 10.67 19.86
N ALA A 449 3.17 11.16 18.63
CA ALA A 449 4.32 11.91 18.17
C ALA A 449 4.44 13.24 18.92
N GLU A 450 5.68 13.62 19.21
CA GLU A 450 5.96 14.95 19.73
C GLU A 450 5.84 15.97 18.59
N VAL A 451 5.10 17.04 18.84
CA VAL A 451 5.02 18.21 17.97
C VAL A 451 5.54 19.40 18.75
N THR A 452 6.51 20.10 18.20
CA THR A 452 7.16 21.25 18.84
C THR A 452 6.93 22.50 18.01
N LEU A 453 6.66 23.61 18.69
CA LEU A 453 6.52 24.93 18.08
C LEU A 453 7.53 25.88 18.73
N GLY A 454 8.55 26.28 17.98
CA GLY A 454 9.66 27.11 18.48
C GLY A 454 10.03 28.23 17.52
N SER A 455 10.98 29.08 17.90
CA SER A 455 11.50 30.13 16.99
C SER A 455 12.21 29.51 15.79
N ALA A 456 11.95 30.03 14.58
CA ALA A 456 12.70 29.66 13.38
C ALA A 456 14.19 30.09 13.47
N GLU A 457 14.50 31.12 14.25
CA GLU A 457 15.86 31.64 14.48
C GLU A 457 16.72 30.73 15.38
N GLY A 458 16.12 29.70 16.00
CA GLY A 458 16.81 28.71 16.82
C GLY A 458 16.19 28.51 18.20
N ALA A 459 16.51 27.38 18.84
CA ALA A 459 15.89 26.94 20.08
C ALA A 459 16.11 27.86 21.30
N SER A 460 17.11 28.76 21.26
CA SER A 460 17.41 29.73 22.31
C SER A 460 16.89 31.15 22.04
N ALA A 461 16.32 31.40 20.86
CA ALA A 461 15.77 32.71 20.52
C ALA A 461 14.46 32.95 21.28
N SER A 462 14.39 34.04 22.04
CA SER A 462 13.19 34.43 22.77
C SER A 462 12.17 35.05 21.82
N LEU A 463 10.95 34.50 21.77
CA LEU A 463 9.85 35.09 21.02
C LEU A 463 9.33 36.31 21.79
N THR A 464 9.42 37.50 21.20
CA THR A 464 8.96 38.76 21.81
C THR A 464 7.96 39.50 20.92
N ALA A 465 6.96 40.13 21.53
CA ALA A 465 5.96 40.95 20.85
C ALA A 465 5.76 42.29 21.56
N THR A 466 5.34 43.33 20.84
CA THR A 466 5.05 44.66 21.43
C THR A 466 3.55 44.87 21.56
N ARG A 467 3.08 45.39 22.70
CA ARG A 467 1.66 45.75 22.89
C ARG A 467 1.17 46.73 21.82
N GLY A 468 -0.05 46.52 21.36
CA GLY A 468 -0.71 47.40 20.39
C GLY A 468 -0.16 47.34 18.97
N ARG A 469 0.74 46.40 18.67
CA ARG A 469 1.38 46.27 17.34
C ARG A 469 1.05 44.94 16.67
N GLU A 470 1.08 44.99 15.35
CA GLU A 470 1.15 43.80 14.52
C GLU A 470 2.57 43.22 14.54
N LEU A 471 2.62 41.91 14.39
CA LEU A 471 3.74 41.05 14.69
C LEU A 471 3.75 39.94 13.64
N VAL A 472 4.91 39.73 13.03
CA VAL A 472 5.16 38.62 12.10
C VAL A 472 6.19 37.71 12.76
N LEU A 473 5.76 36.49 13.12
CA LEU A 473 6.59 35.53 13.84
C LEU A 473 6.84 34.30 12.97
N PRO A 474 8.08 34.07 12.51
CA PRO A 474 8.45 32.81 11.90
C PRO A 474 8.66 31.76 13.00
N LEU A 475 7.82 30.73 13.02
CA LEU A 475 7.88 29.62 13.97
C LEU A 475 8.29 28.33 13.27
N ARG A 476 9.26 27.59 13.81
CA ARG A 476 9.61 26.24 13.33
C ARG A 476 8.70 25.20 13.99
N VAL A 477 8.09 24.36 13.16
CA VAL A 477 7.22 23.25 13.50
C VAL A 477 8.00 21.94 13.34
N GLY A 478 8.47 21.40 14.46
CA GLY A 478 9.05 20.05 14.50
C GLY A 478 7.96 19.01 14.72
N SER A 479 8.02 17.87 14.02
CA SER A 479 7.07 16.77 14.24
C SER A 479 7.71 15.41 13.99
N GLY A 480 7.47 14.47 14.91
CA GLY A 480 7.82 13.04 14.74
C GLY A 480 6.84 12.26 13.85
N ALA A 481 5.81 12.91 13.30
CA ALA A 481 4.81 12.32 12.42
C ALA A 481 4.38 13.28 11.29
N THR A 482 3.76 12.75 10.25
CA THR A 482 3.21 13.56 9.16
C THR A 482 2.09 14.47 9.68
N LEU A 483 2.26 15.78 9.51
CA LEU A 483 1.27 16.78 9.89
C LEU A 483 0.15 16.89 8.83
N PRO A 484 -1.07 17.28 9.22
CA PRO A 484 -2.15 17.59 8.26
C PRO A 484 -1.75 18.72 7.31
N ALA A 485 -2.35 18.71 6.11
CA ALA A 485 -2.10 19.74 5.10
C ALA A 485 -2.58 21.13 5.56
N SER A 486 -3.75 21.18 6.21
CA SER A 486 -4.26 22.38 6.85
C SER A 486 -3.83 22.42 8.32
N LEU A 487 -3.03 23.42 8.69
CA LEU A 487 -2.74 23.78 10.06
C LEU A 487 -3.27 25.19 10.32
N THR A 488 -3.73 25.43 11.54
CA THR A 488 -4.17 26.75 12.00
C THR A 488 -3.39 27.15 13.25
N VAL A 489 -3.17 28.44 13.44
CA VAL A 489 -2.59 28.96 14.69
C VAL A 489 -3.64 29.80 15.40
N ARG A 490 -3.75 29.58 16.71
CA ARG A 490 -4.66 30.31 17.58
C ARG A 490 -3.86 31.13 18.57
N GLY A 491 -4.26 32.39 18.71
CA GLY A 491 -3.77 33.27 19.74
C GLY A 491 -4.45 32.97 21.07
N GLY A 492 -3.67 32.97 22.15
CA GLY A 492 -4.20 33.04 23.51
C GLY A 492 -4.83 34.40 23.81
N GLU A 493 -5.14 34.63 25.08
CA GLU A 493 -5.73 35.89 25.54
C GLU A 493 -4.91 37.12 25.10
N GLY A 494 -5.54 38.09 24.44
CA GLY A 494 -4.89 39.31 23.96
C GLY A 494 -4.16 39.19 22.62
N VAL A 495 -4.29 38.07 21.90
CA VAL A 495 -3.65 37.87 20.58
C VAL A 495 -4.69 37.53 19.51
N GLU A 496 -4.81 38.39 18.50
CA GLU A 496 -5.63 38.16 17.31
C GLU A 496 -4.74 37.65 16.17
N VAL A 497 -4.93 36.40 15.71
CA VAL A 497 -4.20 35.87 14.55
C VAL A 497 -4.87 36.38 13.28
N LEU A 498 -4.11 37.12 12.47
CA LEU A 498 -4.57 37.74 11.22
C LEU A 498 -4.35 36.84 10.00
N GLY A 499 -3.37 35.94 10.07
CA GLY A 499 -3.07 34.99 9.01
C GLY A 499 -1.87 34.11 9.35
N THR A 500 -1.78 32.97 8.67
CA THR A 500 -0.67 32.02 8.80
C THR A 500 -0.25 31.57 7.42
N GLU A 501 1.05 31.60 7.16
CA GLU A 501 1.66 31.09 5.94
C GLU A 501 2.67 30.02 6.30
N ARG A 502 2.64 28.88 5.61
CA ARG A 502 3.50 27.74 5.92
C ARG A 502 4.39 27.43 4.73
N GLU A 503 5.68 27.35 4.98
CA GLU A 503 6.71 26.95 4.03
C GLU A 503 7.57 25.88 4.69
N GLY A 504 7.42 24.62 4.23
CA GLY A 504 8.09 23.48 4.83
C GLY A 504 7.75 23.28 6.32
N ASP A 505 8.79 23.35 7.17
CA ASP A 505 8.69 23.29 8.63
C ASP A 505 8.55 24.68 9.28
N VAL A 506 8.60 25.77 8.52
CA VAL A 506 8.43 27.13 9.04
C VAL A 506 6.99 27.60 8.82
N LEU A 507 6.42 28.17 9.87
CA LEU A 507 5.07 28.72 9.93
C LEU A 507 5.16 30.18 10.34
N THR A 508 4.94 31.07 9.38
CA THR A 508 4.90 32.51 9.59
C THR A 508 3.52 32.92 10.08
N VAL A 509 3.45 33.37 11.34
CA VAL A 509 2.22 33.80 11.99
C VAL A 509 2.16 35.32 11.99
N ARG A 510 1.16 35.89 11.31
CA ARG A 510 0.82 37.30 11.43
C ARG A 510 -0.24 37.45 12.51
N ALA A 511 0.05 38.19 13.57
CA ALA A 511 -0.87 38.43 14.66
C ALA A 511 -0.84 39.89 15.12
N ARG A 512 -1.92 40.33 15.77
CA ARG A 512 -2.01 41.61 16.47
C ARG A 512 -2.10 41.36 17.96
N VAL A 513 -1.25 42.03 18.73
CA VAL A 513 -1.27 41.97 20.19
C VAL A 513 -2.07 43.16 20.72
N ALA A 514 -3.08 42.88 21.54
CA ALA A 514 -3.92 43.91 22.13
C ALA A 514 -3.15 44.79 23.12
N ASP A 515 -3.63 46.02 23.34
CA ASP A 515 -3.03 46.96 24.29
C ASP A 515 -3.10 46.46 25.73
N ASP A 516 -4.06 45.61 26.06
CA ASP A 516 -4.28 44.99 27.37
C ASP A 516 -3.76 43.56 27.48
N ALA A 517 -2.97 43.09 26.50
CA ALA A 517 -2.44 41.74 26.50
C ALA A 517 -1.52 41.45 27.72
N PRO A 518 -1.60 40.25 28.33
CA PRO A 518 -0.71 39.82 29.42
C PRO A 518 0.78 39.87 29.03
N ASP A 519 1.68 39.92 30.02
CA ASP A 519 3.15 39.93 29.81
C ASP A 519 3.67 38.66 29.09
N VAL A 520 2.90 37.58 29.13
CA VAL A 520 3.17 36.33 28.41
C VAL A 520 1.88 35.87 27.75
N VAL A 521 1.92 35.75 26.43
CA VAL A 521 0.81 35.24 25.62
C VAL A 521 1.22 33.92 24.97
N SER A 522 0.26 33.11 24.54
CA SER A 522 0.54 31.84 23.86
C SER A 522 0.05 31.81 22.42
N LEU A 523 0.75 31.02 21.61
CA LEU A 523 0.34 30.64 20.27
C LEU A 523 0.21 29.12 20.22
N ALA A 524 -0.97 28.63 19.87
CA ALA A 524 -1.27 27.21 19.81
C ALA A 524 -1.45 26.77 18.35
N LEU A 525 -0.66 25.80 17.91
CA LEU A 525 -0.81 25.14 16.63
C LEU A 525 -1.92 24.09 16.73
N ALA A 526 -2.85 24.07 15.78
CA ALA A 526 -3.93 23.09 15.71
C ALA A 526 -4.12 22.58 14.27
N ALA A 527 -4.79 21.45 14.12
CA ALA A 527 -5.14 20.89 12.80
C ALA A 527 -6.42 21.50 12.19
N SER A 528 -7.19 22.22 12.99
CA SER A 528 -8.41 22.94 12.60
C SER A 528 -8.70 24.05 13.61
N GLU A 529 -9.51 25.05 13.25
CA GLU A 529 -9.87 26.18 14.13
C GLU A 529 -10.44 25.74 15.48
N ASP A 530 -11.35 24.76 15.47
CA ASP A 530 -12.00 24.25 16.70
C ASP A 530 -11.27 23.02 17.30
N GLY A 531 -10.13 22.63 16.74
CA GLY A 531 -9.41 21.42 17.12
C GLY A 531 -8.59 21.56 18.41
N PRO A 532 -8.19 20.43 19.02
CA PRO A 532 -7.19 20.43 20.08
C PRO A 532 -5.84 20.96 19.58
N ALA A 533 -5.07 21.58 20.48
CA ALA A 533 -3.72 22.05 20.16
C ALA A 533 -2.77 20.85 19.98
N LEU A 534 -2.02 20.85 18.88
CA LEU A 534 -0.94 19.91 18.60
C LEU A 534 0.32 20.30 19.38
N ALA A 535 0.61 21.60 19.46
CA ALA A 535 1.74 22.19 20.16
C ALA A 535 1.40 23.62 20.60
N GLU A 536 2.08 24.13 21.63
CA GLU A 536 1.90 25.50 22.13
C GLU A 536 3.27 26.12 22.40
N THR A 537 3.41 27.41 22.08
CA THR A 537 4.60 28.21 22.39
C THR A 537 4.22 29.49 23.12
N ARG A 538 5.17 30.05 23.87
CA ARG A 538 4.97 31.28 24.66
C ARG A 538 5.74 32.44 24.06
N VAL A 539 5.09 33.59 23.98
CA VAL A 539 5.65 34.85 23.47
C VAL A 539 5.63 35.87 24.61
N THR A 540 6.78 36.51 24.86
CA THR A 540 6.90 37.54 25.89
C THR A 540 6.46 38.88 25.32
N VAL A 541 5.57 39.59 26.00
CA VAL A 541 5.05 40.88 25.55
C VAL A 541 5.77 42.02 26.25
N VAL A 542 6.24 43.01 25.49
CA VAL A 542 6.96 44.20 25.96
C VAL A 542 6.21 45.48 25.62
N GLU A 543 6.44 46.54 26.42
CA GLU A 543 5.90 47.88 26.19
C GLU A 543 6.61 48.58 25.02
N ALA A 544 5.87 49.38 24.26
CA ALA A 544 6.46 50.22 23.22
C ALA A 544 7.25 51.36 23.88
N GLU A 545 8.58 51.31 23.81
CA GLU A 545 9.43 52.38 24.32
C GLU A 545 9.25 53.65 23.46
N ALA A 546 8.89 54.78 24.09
CA ALA A 546 8.66 56.05 23.41
C ALA A 546 9.99 56.66 22.97
N VAL A 547 10.36 56.47 21.71
CA VAL A 547 11.59 57.07 21.14
C VAL A 547 11.29 58.47 20.58
N ALA A 548 12.07 59.43 21.07
CA ALA A 548 12.09 60.84 20.66
C ALA A 548 12.63 61.03 19.23
N GLU A 549 12.12 62.07 18.58
CA GLU A 549 12.50 62.55 17.25
C GLU A 549 13.99 62.96 17.20
N ALA A 550 14.77 62.28 16.35
CA ALA A 550 16.17 62.54 16.04
C ALA A 550 16.36 62.57 14.50
N PRO A 551 17.44 63.21 14.00
CA PRO A 551 17.42 64.06 12.82
C PRO A 551 17.17 63.31 11.52
N THR A 552 16.63 64.04 10.54
CA THR A 552 16.40 63.60 9.15
C THR A 552 17.61 62.79 8.66
N PRO A 553 17.42 61.50 8.31
CA PRO A 553 18.51 60.71 7.78
C PRO A 553 18.93 61.32 6.44
N ALA A 554 20.25 61.37 6.21
CA ALA A 554 20.80 61.41 4.87
C ALA A 554 20.08 60.35 4.02
N PRO A 555 19.86 60.59 2.72
CA PRO A 555 19.12 59.65 1.88
C PRO A 555 19.67 58.24 2.12
N PRO A 556 18.81 57.25 2.38
CA PRO A 556 19.27 55.92 2.74
C PRO A 556 20.22 55.47 1.64
N GLU A 557 21.43 55.12 2.08
CA GLU A 557 22.32 54.30 1.27
C GLU A 557 21.49 53.08 0.88
N PRO A 558 21.33 52.80 -0.42
CA PRO A 558 20.34 51.85 -0.88
C PRO A 558 20.58 50.53 -0.14
N GLU A 559 19.56 50.04 0.58
CA GLU A 559 19.56 48.67 1.05
C GLU A 559 19.88 47.81 -0.16
N LEU A 560 20.99 47.08 -0.07
CA LEU A 560 21.37 46.13 -1.11
C LEU A 560 20.16 45.21 -1.30
N PRO A 561 19.61 45.09 -2.52
CA PRO A 561 18.43 44.28 -2.76
C PRO A 561 18.69 42.87 -2.22
N GLU A 562 17.65 42.26 -1.61
CA GLU A 562 17.66 40.85 -1.23
C GLU A 562 18.28 40.02 -2.37
N ARG A 563 19.22 39.15 -2.02
CA ARG A 563 20.00 38.40 -3.00
C ARG A 563 19.02 37.64 -3.93
N PRO A 564 19.21 37.70 -5.25
CA PRO A 564 18.28 37.05 -6.16
C PRO A 564 18.41 35.53 -6.05
N THR A 565 17.35 34.89 -5.58
CA THR A 565 17.18 33.44 -5.65
C THR A 565 17.17 32.98 -7.12
N TRP A 566 17.51 31.72 -7.39
CA TRP A 566 17.52 31.09 -8.71
C TRP A 566 16.10 30.78 -9.22
N GLY A 567 15.28 31.82 -9.30
CA GLY A 567 13.96 31.80 -9.92
C GLY A 567 14.00 31.74 -11.45
N GLN A 568 14.75 30.81 -12.03
CA GLN A 568 14.43 29.99 -13.20
C GLN A 568 15.63 29.17 -13.67
N PRO A 569 15.50 27.83 -13.84
CA PRO A 569 16.53 27.06 -14.47
C PRO A 569 16.68 27.57 -15.89
N PHE A 570 17.86 27.37 -16.40
CA PHE A 570 18.36 27.63 -17.73
C PHE A 570 17.50 27.19 -18.94
N GLY A 571 16.30 26.67 -18.72
CA GLY A 571 15.23 26.45 -19.69
C GLY A 571 14.16 27.54 -19.78
N ALA A 572 14.11 28.56 -18.91
CA ALA A 572 13.05 29.57 -18.92
C ALA A 572 13.50 31.03 -19.12
N SER A 573 14.81 31.31 -19.18
CA SER A 573 15.32 32.62 -19.62
C SER A 573 15.15 32.75 -21.15
N PHE A 574 14.23 33.61 -21.61
CA PHE A 574 13.98 33.87 -23.04
C PHE A 574 15.11 34.63 -23.75
N PHE A 575 16.38 34.30 -23.54
CA PHE A 575 17.34 34.45 -24.64
C PHE A 575 17.06 33.31 -25.62
N PRO A 576 17.24 33.45 -26.94
CA PRO A 576 17.22 32.31 -27.85
C PRO A 576 18.33 31.30 -27.57
N SER A 577 19.09 31.46 -26.48
CA SER A 577 19.31 30.39 -25.49
C SER A 577 20.29 30.87 -24.43
N VAL A 578 19.99 30.69 -23.15
CA VAL A 578 21.05 30.67 -22.12
C VAL A 578 21.62 29.26 -22.01
N VAL A 579 20.78 28.21 -22.13
CA VAL A 579 21.20 26.79 -22.33
C VAL A 579 20.33 26.04 -23.37
N GLY A 580 19.43 26.74 -24.07
CA GLY A 580 18.74 26.14 -25.22
C GLY A 580 19.71 25.57 -26.25
N LEU A 581 19.34 24.43 -26.82
CA LEU A 581 20.17 23.73 -27.81
C LEU A 581 20.49 24.67 -28.96
N ARG A 582 21.79 24.81 -29.27
CA ARG A 582 22.27 25.58 -30.41
C ARG A 582 22.73 24.65 -31.49
N ASP A 583 22.47 25.05 -32.73
CA ASP A 583 23.16 24.45 -33.86
C ASP A 583 24.54 25.10 -33.99
N VAL A 584 25.53 24.53 -33.31
CA VAL A 584 26.93 25.02 -33.36
C VAL A 584 27.61 24.72 -34.71
N SER A 585 26.92 23.99 -35.60
CA SER A 585 27.36 23.79 -36.98
C SER A 585 27.09 25.01 -37.87
N ARG A 586 26.40 26.06 -37.38
CA ARG A 586 26.20 27.32 -38.11
C ARG A 586 27.30 28.33 -37.77
N GLY A 587 28.09 28.69 -38.79
CA GLY A 587 29.06 29.78 -38.73
C GLY A 587 28.53 31.06 -39.37
N GLY A 588 29.23 32.18 -39.15
CA GLY A 588 28.88 33.49 -39.72
C GLY A 588 28.55 34.54 -38.66
N VAL A 589 28.00 35.67 -39.11
CA VAL A 589 27.61 36.80 -38.25
C VAL A 589 26.12 37.05 -38.40
N GLY A 590 25.41 37.16 -37.28
CA GLY A 590 23.98 37.40 -37.29
C GLY A 590 23.45 38.03 -36.02
N ALA A 591 22.21 38.46 -36.08
CA ALA A 591 21.43 39.00 -34.97
C ALA A 591 20.16 38.19 -34.79
N TRP A 592 19.63 38.22 -33.57
CA TRP A 592 18.41 37.53 -33.22
C TRP A 592 17.51 38.42 -32.37
N ILE A 593 16.21 38.19 -32.48
CA ILE A 593 15.20 38.68 -31.56
C ILE A 593 14.32 37.51 -31.11
N ALA A 594 13.91 37.54 -29.86
CA ALA A 594 13.03 36.55 -29.28
C ALA A 594 11.95 37.23 -28.45
N ALA A 595 10.77 36.63 -28.44
CA ALA A 595 9.69 37.02 -27.55
C ALA A 595 9.09 35.75 -26.97
N GLY A 596 8.53 35.85 -25.78
CA GLY A 596 7.50 34.91 -25.44
C GLY A 596 6.88 35.07 -24.08
N TRP A 597 6.12 34.03 -23.76
CA TRP A 597 5.03 34.05 -22.82
C TRP A 597 5.18 32.87 -21.88
N LEU A 598 5.13 33.15 -20.58
CA LEU A 598 5.10 32.15 -19.53
C LEU A 598 3.74 32.25 -18.86
N ALA A 599 3.00 31.15 -18.88
CA ALA A 599 1.71 31.06 -18.21
C ALA A 599 1.91 31.09 -16.69
N ALA A 600 1.05 31.81 -15.98
CA ALA A 600 1.02 31.74 -14.53
C ALA A 600 0.60 30.33 -14.05
N ASN A 601 1.16 29.87 -12.93
CA ASN A 601 0.75 28.59 -12.31
C ASN A 601 -0.61 28.73 -11.58
N ASP A 602 -0.93 29.94 -11.12
CA ASP A 602 -2.18 30.27 -10.44
C ASP A 602 -2.84 31.48 -11.12
N ALA A 603 -4.17 31.46 -11.20
CA ALA A 603 -5.01 32.55 -11.68
C ALA A 603 -4.89 33.84 -10.83
N SER A 604 -4.32 33.75 -9.62
CA SER A 604 -3.98 34.92 -8.78
C SER A 604 -2.73 35.67 -9.26
N GLN A 605 -1.89 35.06 -10.10
CA GLN A 605 -0.67 35.66 -10.63
C GLN A 605 -0.84 36.08 -12.09
N PRO A 606 -0.25 37.21 -12.51
CA PRO A 606 -0.25 37.59 -13.92
C PRO A 606 0.66 36.69 -14.74
N ASP A 607 0.23 36.42 -15.98
CA ASP A 607 1.10 35.89 -17.03
C ASP A 607 2.29 36.82 -17.27
N ARG A 608 3.41 36.25 -17.71
CA ARG A 608 4.68 36.99 -17.85
C ARG A 608 5.12 37.01 -19.30
N PHE A 609 5.58 38.17 -19.76
CA PHE A 609 6.06 38.38 -21.11
C PHE A 609 7.51 38.85 -21.12
N ARG A 610 8.35 38.21 -21.91
CA ARG A 610 9.77 38.55 -22.06
C ARG A 610 10.12 38.80 -23.52
N GLY A 611 10.93 39.81 -23.77
CA GLY A 611 11.57 40.03 -25.07
C GLY A 611 13.06 40.17 -24.96
N SER A 612 13.75 39.74 -26.00
CA SER A 612 15.21 39.68 -26.01
C SER A 612 15.76 39.96 -27.38
N ALA A 613 16.97 40.52 -27.41
CA ALA A 613 17.70 40.76 -28.63
C ALA A 613 19.20 40.57 -28.42
N GLY A 614 19.90 40.15 -29.46
CA GLY A 614 21.34 39.96 -29.40
C GLY A 614 21.98 39.73 -30.76
N ALA A 615 23.29 39.52 -30.74
CA ALA A 615 24.11 39.25 -31.90
C ALA A 615 25.17 38.19 -31.59
N ARG A 616 25.50 37.41 -32.62
CA ARG A 616 26.55 36.39 -32.57
C ARG A 616 27.47 36.46 -33.78
N ALA A 617 28.71 36.08 -33.57
CA ALA A 617 29.74 36.02 -34.59
C ALA A 617 30.61 34.78 -34.41
N ALA A 618 30.78 34.00 -35.48
CA ALA A 618 31.83 32.99 -35.58
C ALA A 618 32.98 33.56 -36.43
N LEU A 619 34.14 33.72 -35.80
CA LEU A 619 35.34 34.33 -36.34
C LEU A 619 36.46 33.29 -36.46
N LEU A 620 37.56 33.63 -37.14
CA LEU A 620 38.77 32.81 -37.24
C LEU A 620 38.46 31.37 -37.72
N ASP A 621 37.92 31.22 -38.93
CA ASP A 621 37.47 29.94 -39.48
C ASP A 621 36.51 29.18 -38.54
N ARG A 622 35.63 29.95 -37.89
CA ARG A 622 34.64 29.48 -36.92
C ARG A 622 35.25 28.82 -35.68
N GLN A 623 36.50 29.10 -35.36
CA GLN A 623 37.12 28.61 -34.13
C GLN A 623 36.73 29.48 -32.93
N LEU A 624 36.53 30.78 -33.14
CA LEU A 624 36.14 31.71 -32.09
C LEU A 624 34.67 32.08 -32.25
N HIS A 625 33.86 31.76 -31.25
CA HIS A 625 32.46 32.15 -31.18
C HIS A 625 32.30 33.27 -30.15
N LEU A 626 31.65 34.35 -30.54
CA LEU A 626 31.31 35.46 -29.67
C LEU A 626 29.81 35.71 -29.73
N GLU A 627 29.22 36.02 -28.59
CA GLU A 627 27.82 36.41 -28.51
C GLU A 627 27.62 37.48 -27.43
N ALA A 628 26.69 38.39 -27.70
CA ALA A 628 26.16 39.29 -26.69
C ALA A 628 24.66 39.52 -26.90
N GLY A 629 23.93 39.77 -25.82
CA GLY A 629 22.51 40.11 -25.90
C GLY A 629 21.96 40.63 -24.58
N ALA A 630 20.68 41.00 -24.58
CA ALA A 630 19.94 41.39 -23.38
C ALA A 630 18.48 40.91 -23.47
N SER A 631 17.84 40.81 -22.30
CA SER A 631 16.41 40.51 -22.14
C SER A 631 15.72 41.58 -21.31
N VAL A 632 14.44 41.80 -21.55
CA VAL A 632 13.58 42.70 -20.78
C VAL A 632 12.22 42.04 -20.57
N ASP A 633 11.68 42.15 -19.36
CA ASP A 633 10.33 41.71 -19.01
C ASP A 633 9.32 42.87 -19.14
N PHE A 634 8.16 42.58 -19.76
CA PHE A 634 7.08 43.53 -20.00
C PHE A 634 5.89 43.21 -19.10
N GLU A 635 5.86 43.81 -17.91
CA GLU A 635 4.72 43.89 -16.97
C GLU A 635 4.38 42.67 -16.07
N GLY A 636 4.03 43.01 -14.81
CA GLY A 636 3.98 42.16 -13.62
C GLY A 636 4.86 42.75 -12.51
N THR A 637 4.43 43.87 -11.88
CA THR A 637 5.16 44.52 -10.78
C THR A 637 5.14 43.64 -9.51
N HIS A 638 6.10 42.73 -9.39
CA HIS A 638 6.38 41.99 -8.15
C HIS A 638 7.88 41.73 -8.03
N GLU A 639 8.35 41.50 -6.80
CA GLU A 639 9.74 41.28 -6.36
C GLU A 639 10.54 40.22 -7.15
N ARG A 640 9.91 39.42 -8.02
CA ARG A 640 10.54 38.32 -8.77
C ARG A 640 11.12 38.70 -10.14
N THR A 641 11.00 39.96 -10.60
CA THR A 641 11.65 40.38 -11.87
C THR A 641 13.18 40.44 -11.74
N ALA A 642 13.69 40.76 -10.55
CA ALA A 642 15.13 40.73 -10.17
C ALA A 642 15.81 39.41 -10.51
N GLN A 643 15.10 38.29 -10.31
CA GLN A 643 15.67 36.94 -10.27
C GLN A 643 15.96 36.34 -11.66
N ARG A 644 15.78 37.10 -12.74
CA ARG A 644 15.84 36.58 -14.12
C ARG A 644 16.73 37.38 -15.07
N GLY A 645 17.54 38.30 -14.52
CA GLY A 645 18.44 39.16 -15.28
C GLY A 645 17.74 40.06 -16.30
N SER A 646 16.55 40.55 -15.96
CA SER A 646 15.87 41.54 -16.80
C SER A 646 16.69 42.83 -16.82
N GLY A 647 17.09 43.27 -18.01
CA GLY A 647 18.00 44.40 -18.17
C GLY A 647 19.49 44.04 -18.05
N ASP A 648 19.85 42.80 -17.71
CA ASP A 648 21.26 42.39 -17.67
C ASP A 648 21.81 42.07 -19.05
N VAL A 649 23.12 42.26 -19.21
CA VAL A 649 23.82 41.94 -20.47
C VAL A 649 24.44 40.56 -20.37
N TRP A 650 24.07 39.68 -21.31
CA TRP A 650 24.74 38.41 -21.54
C TRP A 650 25.92 38.61 -22.47
N GLY A 651 27.05 37.98 -22.13
CA GLY A 651 28.21 37.87 -23.01
C GLY A 651 28.80 36.46 -22.97
N ALA A 652 29.17 35.92 -24.13
CA ALA A 652 29.84 34.62 -24.21
C ALA A 652 30.98 34.63 -25.21
N ALA A 653 32.05 33.92 -24.85
CA ALA A 653 33.16 33.59 -25.73
C ALA A 653 33.40 32.09 -25.72
N GLY A 654 33.52 31.49 -26.90
CA GLY A 654 33.70 30.06 -27.05
C GLY A 654 34.75 29.69 -28.07
N TYR A 655 35.35 28.52 -27.84
CA TYR A 655 36.33 27.90 -28.72
C TYR A 655 35.77 26.61 -29.29
N ARG A 656 35.74 26.53 -30.62
CA ARG A 656 35.33 25.35 -31.39
C ARG A 656 36.59 24.68 -31.98
N PRO A 657 37.14 23.64 -31.32
CA PRO A 657 38.22 22.85 -31.91
C PRO A 657 37.77 22.16 -33.20
N ASP A 658 38.70 21.97 -34.12
CA ASP A 658 38.47 21.22 -35.35
C ASP A 658 38.72 19.73 -35.10
N PHE A 659 37.64 18.94 -35.04
CA PHE A 659 37.70 17.49 -34.90
C PHE A 659 37.49 16.74 -36.24
N GLY A 660 37.45 17.45 -37.36
CA GLY A 660 37.09 16.90 -38.67
C GLY A 660 35.58 16.91 -38.96
N ASP A 661 35.18 16.33 -40.08
CA ASP A 661 33.79 16.39 -40.55
C ASP A 661 32.86 15.47 -39.72
N GLY A 662 31.69 15.98 -39.33
CA GLY A 662 30.59 15.19 -38.75
C GLY A 662 30.33 15.37 -37.25
N VAL A 663 31.17 16.13 -36.53
CA VAL A 663 30.97 16.45 -35.11
C VAL A 663 31.41 17.89 -34.83
N ASP A 664 30.50 18.75 -34.38
CA ASP A 664 30.84 20.10 -33.92
C ASP A 664 30.76 20.16 -32.39
N VAL A 665 31.88 20.52 -31.75
CA VAL A 665 31.97 20.72 -30.29
C VAL A 665 32.36 22.16 -30.01
N LEU A 666 31.61 22.85 -29.16
CA LEU A 666 31.92 24.21 -28.70
C LEU A 666 32.10 24.21 -27.19
N PHE A 667 33.26 24.67 -26.73
CA PHE A 667 33.51 25.00 -25.33
C PHE A 667 33.26 26.50 -25.16
N GLU A 668 32.28 26.87 -24.34
CA GLU A 668 31.82 28.26 -24.18
C GLU A 668 31.93 28.69 -22.73
N ALA A 669 32.51 29.87 -22.51
CA ALA A 669 32.46 30.59 -21.24
C ALA A 669 31.50 31.77 -21.40
N GLY A 670 30.31 31.66 -20.80
CA GLY A 670 29.31 32.71 -20.79
C GLY A 670 29.19 33.38 -19.42
N ALA A 671 28.68 34.61 -19.40
CA ALA A 671 28.40 35.33 -18.17
C ALA A 671 27.25 36.33 -18.34
N PHE A 672 26.48 36.52 -17.27
CA PHE A 672 25.58 37.67 -17.12
C PHE A 672 26.28 38.79 -16.35
N PHE A 673 26.17 39.98 -16.90
CA PHE A 673 26.71 41.21 -16.32
C PHE A 673 25.54 42.11 -15.92
N PRO A 674 25.37 42.38 -14.62
CA PRO A 674 24.32 43.26 -14.15
C PRO A 674 24.58 44.68 -14.67
N THR A 675 23.56 45.31 -15.27
CA THR A 675 23.69 46.68 -15.81
C THR A 675 22.84 47.72 -15.10
N GLN A 676 21.91 47.28 -14.24
CA GLN A 676 21.06 48.13 -13.41
C GLN A 676 21.36 47.90 -11.93
N GLN A 677 21.19 48.94 -11.11
CA GLN A 677 21.38 48.89 -9.65
C GLN A 677 20.05 48.77 -8.89
N ASP A 678 18.93 48.63 -9.59
CA ASP A 678 17.60 48.43 -9.01
C ASP A 678 17.24 46.93 -8.90
N ALA A 679 16.12 46.62 -8.27
CA ALA A 679 15.63 45.25 -8.04
C ALA A 679 15.11 44.55 -9.33
N SER A 680 15.65 44.85 -10.51
CA SER A 680 15.22 44.25 -11.78
C SER A 680 16.26 43.31 -12.41
N GLY A 681 17.55 43.47 -12.07
CA GLY A 681 18.66 42.62 -12.54
C GLY A 681 19.16 41.63 -11.48
N LEU A 682 20.10 40.75 -11.86
CA LEU A 682 20.70 39.72 -10.98
C LEU A 682 21.54 40.31 -9.85
N GLY A 683 21.93 41.58 -9.89
CA GLY A 683 22.77 42.20 -8.84
C GLY A 683 24.19 41.62 -8.66
N VAL A 684 24.48 40.45 -9.22
CA VAL A 684 25.73 39.70 -9.17
C VAL A 684 26.13 39.23 -10.57
N VAL A 685 27.43 39.04 -10.80
CA VAL A 685 27.93 38.39 -12.02
C VAL A 685 27.70 36.89 -11.91
N ARG A 686 26.94 36.32 -12.84
CA ARG A 686 26.69 34.87 -12.94
C ARG A 686 27.51 34.26 -14.07
N LEU A 687 28.36 33.30 -13.76
CA LEU A 687 29.16 32.56 -14.75
C LEU A 687 28.41 31.32 -15.23
N VAL A 688 28.53 31.02 -16.53
CA VAL A 688 27.83 29.92 -17.20
C VAL A 688 28.78 29.21 -18.18
N PRO A 689 29.76 28.43 -17.70
CA PRO A 689 30.55 27.57 -18.58
C PRO A 689 29.70 26.44 -19.15
N SER A 690 29.88 26.14 -20.43
CA SER A 690 29.14 25.05 -21.09
C SER A 690 29.90 24.41 -22.24
N VAL A 691 29.52 23.16 -22.53
CA VAL A 691 29.97 22.38 -23.68
C VAL A 691 28.75 22.06 -24.53
N HIS A 692 28.84 22.37 -25.81
CA HIS A 692 27.77 22.13 -26.79
C HIS A 692 28.27 21.13 -27.81
N LEU A 693 27.37 20.28 -28.27
CA LEU A 693 27.63 19.26 -29.27
C LEU A 693 26.51 19.26 -30.31
N SER A 694 26.87 19.35 -31.59
CA SER A 694 26.00 19.12 -32.74
C SER A 694 26.49 17.90 -33.52
N LEU A 695 25.61 16.92 -33.71
CA LEU A 695 25.85 15.68 -34.44
C LEU A 695 24.81 15.53 -35.56
N PRO A 696 25.13 15.93 -36.81
CA PRO A 696 24.29 15.58 -37.95
C PRO A 696 24.31 14.06 -38.16
N PHE A 697 23.15 13.47 -38.36
CA PHE A 697 23.02 12.05 -38.72
C PHE A 697 21.98 11.89 -39.83
N GLU A 698 22.36 11.15 -40.87
CA GLU A 698 21.62 11.14 -42.14
C GLU A 698 21.50 12.57 -42.73
N GLU A 699 20.84 12.73 -43.88
CA GLU A 699 20.68 14.06 -44.50
C GLU A 699 19.60 14.93 -43.80
N ARG A 700 18.86 14.36 -42.85
CA ARG A 700 17.62 14.95 -42.31
C ARG A 700 17.65 15.27 -40.83
N TRP A 701 18.55 14.69 -40.05
CA TRP A 701 18.48 14.81 -38.61
C TRP A 701 19.72 15.47 -38.01
N LEU A 702 19.50 16.23 -36.94
CA LEU A 702 20.55 16.87 -36.17
C LEU A 702 20.29 16.60 -34.69
N PHE A 703 21.18 15.82 -34.06
CA PHE A 703 21.19 15.69 -32.62
C PHE A 703 22.00 16.83 -32.00
N ARG A 704 21.50 17.38 -30.89
CA ARG A 704 22.13 18.46 -30.15
C ARG A 704 22.13 18.15 -28.67
N THR A 705 23.22 18.44 -27.99
CA THR A 705 23.24 18.47 -26.53
C THR A 705 24.08 19.63 -26.02
N ARG A 706 23.68 20.14 -24.86
CA ARG A 706 24.43 21.14 -24.12
C ARG A 706 24.53 20.71 -22.66
N GLN A 707 25.74 20.74 -22.13
CA GLN A 707 26.04 20.46 -20.74
C GLN A 707 26.69 21.70 -20.15
N GLY A 708 26.12 22.24 -19.09
CA GLY A 708 26.60 23.48 -18.49
C GLY A 708 26.50 23.45 -16.99
N ALA A 709 27.24 24.35 -16.38
CA ALA A 709 27.05 24.70 -14.98
C ALA A 709 26.83 26.20 -14.90
N ALA A 710 26.25 26.65 -13.81
CA ALA A 710 26.26 28.05 -13.49
C ALA A 710 26.40 28.29 -12.00
N PHE A 711 27.00 29.42 -11.69
CA PHE A 711 27.33 29.81 -10.34
C PHE A 711 27.41 31.33 -10.25
N ASP A 712 26.94 31.87 -9.15
CA ASP A 712 27.04 33.28 -8.83
C ASP A 712 28.41 33.59 -8.26
N LEU A 713 28.96 34.75 -8.63
CA LEU A 713 30.20 35.26 -8.05
C LEU A 713 29.92 36.06 -6.78
N ASP A 714 29.30 35.40 -5.80
CA ASP A 714 29.06 35.90 -4.45
C ASP A 714 29.22 34.79 -3.39
N ASP A 715 28.87 35.11 -2.15
CA ASP A 715 28.97 34.20 -1.00
C ASP A 715 27.71 33.34 -0.79
N SER A 716 26.78 33.28 -1.76
CA SER A 716 25.54 32.49 -1.64
C SER A 716 25.79 30.98 -1.74
N GLY A 717 26.86 30.57 -2.41
CA GLY A 717 27.13 29.15 -2.69
C GLY A 717 26.24 28.55 -3.77
N ASN A 718 25.42 29.36 -4.44
CA ASN A 718 24.47 28.88 -5.42
C ASN A 718 25.16 28.30 -6.66
N ALA A 719 24.80 27.06 -7.00
CA ALA A 719 25.38 26.33 -8.12
C ALA A 719 24.38 25.38 -8.76
N LEU A 720 24.24 25.46 -10.07
CA LEU A 720 23.29 24.66 -10.85
C LEU A 720 23.99 23.91 -11.98
N TRP A 721 23.80 22.60 -12.06
CA TRP A 721 24.12 21.82 -13.24
C TRP A 721 22.94 21.78 -14.21
N VAL A 722 23.22 21.86 -15.51
CA VAL A 722 22.19 21.87 -16.55
C VAL A 722 22.59 20.94 -17.68
N SER A 723 21.63 20.14 -18.11
CA SER A 723 21.74 19.29 -19.28
C SER A 723 20.54 19.47 -20.19
N ALA A 724 20.79 19.57 -21.49
CA ALA A 724 19.75 19.62 -22.52
C ALA A 724 20.10 18.63 -23.64
N TYR A 725 19.07 17.96 -24.16
CA TYR A 725 19.16 16.97 -25.22
C TYR A 725 18.02 17.21 -26.21
N GLY A 726 18.32 17.20 -27.50
CA GLY A 726 17.27 17.36 -28.48
C GLY A 726 17.67 16.95 -29.87
N VAL A 727 16.64 16.88 -30.70
CA VAL A 727 16.71 16.37 -32.06
C VAL A 727 15.90 17.28 -32.97
N ASP A 728 16.52 17.71 -34.05
CA ASP A 728 15.85 18.43 -35.13
C ASP A 728 15.72 17.55 -36.37
N ALA A 729 14.57 17.62 -37.00
CA ALA A 729 14.23 16.95 -38.25
C ALA A 729 13.99 18.01 -39.33
N ARG A 730 14.77 17.97 -40.41
CA ARG A 730 14.44 18.67 -41.65
C ARG A 730 13.26 17.95 -42.31
N LEU A 731 12.15 18.67 -42.41
CA LEU A 731 10.93 18.18 -43.04
C LEU A 731 11.01 18.40 -44.56
N VAL A 732 10.03 19.11 -45.13
CA VAL A 732 9.98 19.41 -46.56
C VAL A 732 10.36 20.87 -46.80
N GLY A 733 11.29 21.11 -47.73
CA GLY A 733 11.76 22.45 -48.05
C GLY A 733 12.48 23.09 -46.85
N PRO A 734 12.18 24.34 -46.48
CA PRO A 734 12.85 25.05 -45.38
C PRO A 734 12.33 24.66 -43.99
N LEU A 735 11.34 23.77 -43.88
CA LEU A 735 10.69 23.43 -42.61
C LEU A 735 11.55 22.52 -41.73
N ILE A 736 11.60 22.83 -40.44
CA ILE A 736 12.32 22.09 -39.41
C ILE A 736 11.38 21.84 -38.23
N ALA A 737 11.34 20.62 -37.71
CA ALA A 737 10.68 20.31 -36.44
C ALA A 737 11.73 19.87 -35.41
N GLY A 738 11.58 20.28 -34.16
CA GLY A 738 12.52 19.98 -33.09
C GLY A 738 11.81 19.48 -31.84
N ALA A 739 12.47 18.60 -31.10
CA ALA A 739 12.07 18.16 -29.77
C ALA A 739 13.25 18.26 -28.80
N GLU A 740 12.98 18.64 -27.56
CA GLU A 740 13.99 18.88 -26.53
C GLU A 740 13.51 18.33 -25.19
N VAL A 741 14.44 17.78 -24.42
CA VAL A 741 14.30 17.55 -22.99
C VAL A 741 15.48 18.19 -22.27
N SER A 742 15.20 18.83 -21.15
CA SER A 742 16.24 19.43 -20.33
C SER A 742 16.02 19.08 -18.86
N PHE A 743 17.13 19.06 -18.13
CA PHE A 743 17.18 18.70 -16.73
C PHE A 743 18.19 19.62 -16.04
N SER A 744 17.74 20.28 -14.98
CA SER A 744 18.58 21.11 -14.12
C SER A 744 18.58 20.55 -12.70
N LEU A 745 19.76 20.50 -12.08
CA LEU A 745 19.99 19.95 -10.75
C LEU A 745 21.03 20.79 -10.01
N GLY A 746 20.71 21.33 -8.84
CA GLY A 746 21.63 22.24 -8.15
C GLY A 746 21.18 22.61 -6.75
N GLN A 747 21.98 23.48 -6.13
CA GLN A 747 21.70 24.05 -4.82
C GLN A 747 21.35 25.53 -5.00
N GLU A 748 20.22 25.93 -4.43
CA GLU A 748 19.72 27.30 -4.35
C GLU A 748 19.40 27.61 -2.89
N ASP A 749 20.11 28.55 -2.28
CA ASP A 749 19.91 29.00 -0.89
C ASP A 749 19.77 27.83 0.12
N ASP A 750 20.61 26.80 -0.08
CA ASP A 750 20.67 25.52 0.65
C ASP A 750 19.62 24.44 0.32
N ASP A 751 18.68 24.72 -0.59
CA ASP A 751 17.71 23.75 -1.09
C ASP A 751 18.15 23.06 -2.38
N LEU A 752 17.73 21.80 -2.56
CA LEU A 752 17.97 21.03 -3.77
C LEU A 752 16.92 21.36 -4.82
N LEU A 753 17.35 21.93 -5.93
CA LEU A 753 16.50 22.27 -7.07
C LEU A 753 16.55 21.17 -8.14
N VAL A 754 15.40 20.63 -8.58
CA VAL A 754 15.29 19.58 -9.61
C VAL A 754 14.23 19.91 -10.66
N LEU A 755 14.67 20.29 -11.86
CA LEU A 755 13.76 20.87 -12.87
C LEU A 755 13.82 20.16 -14.21
N PRO A 756 12.98 19.12 -14.39
CA PRO A 756 12.81 18.42 -15.66
C PRO A 756 11.79 19.13 -16.57
N LEU A 757 12.19 19.43 -17.81
CA LEU A 757 11.37 20.11 -18.82
C LEU A 757 11.36 19.33 -20.13
N ALA A 758 10.25 19.39 -20.85
CA ALA A 758 10.13 18.92 -22.22
C ALA A 758 9.68 20.04 -23.15
N GLY A 759 10.11 20.02 -24.41
CA GLY A 759 9.75 21.03 -25.39
C GLY A 759 9.66 20.52 -26.81
N ALA A 760 8.93 21.26 -27.63
CA ALA A 760 8.78 21.03 -29.05
C ALA A 760 8.83 22.36 -29.81
N SER A 761 9.36 22.34 -31.03
CA SER A 761 9.46 23.52 -31.88
C SER A 761 9.18 23.22 -33.34
N LEU A 762 8.70 24.22 -34.06
CA LEU A 762 8.56 24.22 -35.51
C LEU A 762 9.20 25.50 -36.06
N GLY A 763 9.98 25.38 -37.11
CA GLY A 763 10.69 26.50 -37.70
C GLY A 763 10.82 26.43 -39.22
N ILE A 764 11.25 27.55 -39.78
CA ILE A 764 11.51 27.75 -41.21
C ILE A 764 12.92 28.35 -41.33
N ALA A 765 13.82 27.66 -42.03
CA ALA A 765 15.14 28.14 -42.37
C ALA A 765 15.20 28.54 -43.86
N ALA A 766 15.15 29.84 -44.13
CA ALA A 766 15.10 30.41 -45.48
C ALA A 766 16.29 31.34 -45.72
N GLY A 767 17.43 30.76 -46.14
CA GLY A 767 18.64 31.50 -46.47
C GLY A 767 19.22 32.24 -45.25
N PRO A 768 19.27 33.58 -45.24
CA PRO A 768 19.79 34.35 -44.11
C PRO A 768 18.85 34.37 -42.89
N LEU A 769 17.58 33.95 -43.05
CA LEU A 769 16.54 34.07 -42.04
C LEU A 769 16.14 32.71 -41.47
N VAL A 770 16.00 32.66 -40.15
CA VAL A 770 15.47 31.50 -39.42
C VAL A 770 14.37 31.99 -38.50
N LEU A 771 13.18 31.41 -38.67
CA LEU A 771 12.01 31.67 -37.85
C LEU A 771 11.65 30.40 -37.09
N SER A 772 11.36 30.49 -35.79
CA SER A 772 10.79 29.36 -35.06
C SER A 772 9.80 29.77 -34.00
N ILE A 773 8.82 28.89 -33.79
CA ILE A 773 7.91 28.89 -32.65
C ILE A 773 8.12 27.60 -31.89
N GLY A 774 8.12 27.66 -30.56
CA GLY A 774 8.18 26.48 -29.74
C GLY A 774 7.45 26.64 -28.43
N ALA A 775 7.24 25.52 -27.76
CA ALA A 775 6.65 25.44 -26.44
C ALA A 775 7.49 24.54 -25.53
N ARG A 776 7.51 24.86 -24.25
CA ARG A 776 8.11 24.05 -23.19
C ARG A 776 7.12 23.82 -22.07
N PHE A 777 7.21 22.66 -21.43
CA PHE A 777 6.32 22.18 -20.39
C PHE A 777 7.15 21.75 -19.19
N GLY A 778 6.74 22.20 -17.99
CA GLY A 778 7.27 21.65 -16.75
C GLY A 778 6.73 20.24 -16.51
N LEU A 779 7.60 19.33 -16.07
CA LEU A 779 7.22 17.93 -15.82
C LEU A 779 6.98 17.63 -14.33
N THR A 780 7.21 18.62 -13.45
CA THR A 780 7.02 18.55 -12.00
C THR A 780 6.32 19.81 -11.49
N GLU A 781 5.70 19.75 -10.32
CA GLU A 781 5.13 20.94 -9.65
C GLU A 781 6.19 22.00 -9.37
N GLU A 782 7.39 21.58 -8.95
CA GLU A 782 8.56 22.45 -8.79
C GLU A 782 8.91 23.21 -10.09
N ALA A 783 8.77 22.56 -11.25
CA ALA A 783 8.91 23.21 -12.55
C ALA A 783 7.76 24.17 -12.87
N TRP A 784 6.53 23.87 -12.44
CA TRP A 784 5.39 24.76 -12.62
C TRP A 784 5.49 26.01 -11.75
N ASP A 785 5.94 25.88 -10.51
CA ASP A 785 6.16 27.01 -9.61
C ASP A 785 7.28 27.92 -10.11
N THR A 786 8.31 27.33 -10.71
CA THR A 786 9.47 28.05 -11.19
C THR A 786 9.25 28.72 -12.57
N MET A 787 8.62 28.03 -13.53
CA MET A 787 8.47 28.53 -14.91
C MET A 787 7.04 28.63 -15.45
N GLY A 788 6.05 28.26 -14.66
CA GLY A 788 4.68 28.08 -15.12
C GLY A 788 4.46 26.69 -15.73
N PRO A 789 3.19 26.27 -15.88
CA PRO A 789 2.85 24.96 -16.44
C PRO A 789 3.33 24.79 -17.87
N TYR A 790 3.34 25.89 -18.63
CA TYR A 790 3.91 25.93 -19.97
C TYR A 790 4.43 27.31 -20.34
N SER A 791 5.32 27.34 -21.33
CA SER A 791 5.84 28.56 -21.94
C SER A 791 5.83 28.45 -23.46
N VAL A 792 5.60 29.56 -24.16
CA VAL A 792 5.58 29.65 -25.62
C VAL A 792 6.57 30.71 -26.06
N PHE A 793 7.46 30.38 -26.99
CA PHE A 793 8.50 31.26 -27.50
C PHE A 793 8.45 31.39 -29.02
N PHE A 794 8.80 32.58 -29.48
CA PHE A 794 9.00 32.93 -30.86
C PHE A 794 10.40 33.52 -31.03
N THR A 795 11.12 33.05 -32.03
CA THR A 795 12.48 33.51 -32.33
C THR A 795 12.62 33.84 -33.81
N LEU A 796 13.22 34.98 -34.11
CA LEU A 796 13.66 35.37 -35.43
C LEU A 796 15.16 35.61 -35.40
N GLU A 797 15.88 34.93 -36.27
CA GLU A 797 17.30 35.07 -36.45
C GLU A 797 17.61 35.47 -37.89
N ALA A 798 18.50 36.45 -38.06
CA ALA A 798 18.92 36.99 -39.34
C ALA A 798 20.45 37.12 -39.38
N GLY A 799 21.10 36.59 -40.42
CA GLY A 799 22.55 36.69 -40.51
C GLY A 799 23.15 36.33 -41.86
N ALA A 800 24.39 36.75 -42.04
CA ALA A 800 25.27 36.27 -43.09
C ALA A 800 25.88 34.95 -42.62
N TRP A 801 25.09 33.88 -42.72
CA TRP A 801 25.52 32.53 -42.36
C TRP A 801 26.48 32.01 -43.43
N ASP A 802 27.54 31.35 -42.98
CA ASP A 802 28.41 30.58 -43.88
C ASP A 802 27.66 29.32 -44.33
N LEU A 803 26.82 29.49 -45.35
CA LEU A 803 25.99 28.45 -45.94
C LEU A 803 26.79 27.55 -46.90
N GLU A 804 28.02 27.93 -47.28
CA GLU A 804 28.80 27.26 -48.34
C GLU A 804 29.25 25.84 -47.93
N ARG A 805 29.28 25.50 -46.64
CA ARG A 805 29.54 24.13 -46.17
C ARG A 805 28.33 23.38 -45.59
N ILE A 806 27.22 24.05 -45.24
CA ILE A 806 25.92 23.37 -45.02
C ILE A 806 25.43 22.73 -46.34
N ALA A 807 25.92 23.26 -47.47
CA ALA A 807 25.75 22.71 -48.80
C ALA A 807 26.82 21.67 -49.24
N ALA A 808 27.92 21.51 -48.49
CA ALA A 808 29.05 20.65 -48.89
C ALA A 808 29.15 19.34 -48.09
N THR A 809 28.30 19.15 -47.08
CA THR A 809 27.86 17.84 -46.57
C THR A 809 26.47 17.44 -47.11
N ARG A 810 26.14 17.92 -48.33
CA ARG A 810 24.96 17.49 -49.10
C ARG A 810 25.08 16.06 -49.57
#